data_AF-A0A820MCA7-F1
#
_entry.id   AF-A0A820MCA7-F1
#
_cell.length_a   1.000
_cell.length_b   1.000
_cell.length_c   1.000
_cell.angle_alpha   90.00
_cell.angle_beta   90.00
_cell.angle_gamma   90.00
#
_symmetry.space_group_name_H-M   'P 1'
#
loop_
_entity.id
_entity.type
_entity.pdbx_description
1 polymer ?
#
loop_
_entity_poly.entity_id
_entity_poly.type
_entity_poly.pdbx_seq_one_letter_code
_entity_poly.pdbx_strand_id
1 'polypeptide(L)'
;MSKYILVFLISILLELFFVPQCLTQTNDVFEAFSQQDETSYIDAFSTLIKDSYSVPLPQGLAAACKNQNQVTATTVKSITTSMLSSNLQIFCGTETICTIPADFTVTMNSNLNIAALVLSGSLTWNDISQTSSDQWLCAGYIAVNGGQFNMNLTRKQGYIYIKNNGLKHTTIYTRAFGAYNAGKIHVSGRPLARTWSLLANRGTYGMSSISLLHKPEDMGWRVGDRIVIAPTMTSSRGNAEDYTIGGFEANNTIKLLNKDGTSSGIISSIFESKALFTGENMTALMQAEIINLSRNIIITGDDFQHVNCVNDVASGKPSDSAQADHCSCWTNINRNKCTLGLHTIAIGPGSILSLQYTRIEKCGQRGILGKYCYGHQRGTTIHGTHLATIENNVYNDIRGATIYIEDGNEMYNRIFYNVGICPWAKSGEKRGCTIPGTDNDQSDTTLNQAGLWGLSFTNYAIGNRFANNYNGMLYQEQGFESGRGQLSGLECLSFQRIGRLEGNTFHGCGRFGTYVLANVFPKKTDRSVDKNGLPTLSTCREWTTNGEDNGLPATFMHNIDYGNVFVGQYNAGDLQYRFHTSIENNNLIYWKETKNFQDGCSSHIADSFYGSGNLALPGGHGAFILENMVFNNQVHFESSHHCQIGVTGVLCMPTYVFVNMKWTGVISDEFSLLKWGPNNGAMFTLGPDEEQNLTGNKLFPAGFCSIAHSYWSYLLALDNGTSCFSSNDVARLLGQDTVKFARKYDGGAIFCKRSVRRLEIFSFGQSSTNHRTMQLELWQYDNLISSVTLNFFQIGDRKQGYSATVIPGLDHKYKLSMTGGGDVPPDWIIEFSDPIFGNRWKRDEIALFVVGRNCSYPVHSQHDRRYIWSGDNYLTVKGRGACTSFPDMPPVNCRSQPKLSNVEYCSDKCSNGCTNGYCDCATGECLCNPGFSGSNCNIDTCAAAGCVHGNCAARYLGQHLPVTNKPCVCIEGWYGDRCDTPTPPPPLLEPEPTCFNGCYFFMDTDIAGGNLEVIQTSNPKTCCDACQANAVCNSWVLAGVCFLKTGTQRIHKSGIISGLKCSAGIGSSTIVSSTTAAVTSNCDSKCKGKYPHGCNAGFQVGYCNAGGGCTYSITTDPNWCCFKGCDQQSTVTNPLVLTTVPADASTTVTVATISAPCDGKCRGNYPYGCNSDFSTGYCAAWGGCSYSTMNDPQWCCFKGC
;
A
#
# COMPACT_ATOMS: atom_id res chain seq x y z
N MET A 1 29.09 18.88 -24.50
CA MET A 1 28.02 17.88 -24.75
C MET A 1 28.51 16.43 -24.58
N SER A 2 29.43 15.89 -25.39
CA SER A 2 29.87 14.47 -25.30
C SER A 2 30.21 13.95 -23.89
N LYS A 3 30.94 14.71 -23.06
CA LYS A 3 31.26 14.30 -21.67
C LYS A 3 30.05 14.16 -20.73
N TYR A 4 28.96 14.91 -20.94
CA TYR A 4 27.76 14.82 -20.08
C TYR A 4 26.94 13.55 -20.37
N ILE A 5 26.87 13.14 -21.63
CA ILE A 5 26.21 11.88 -22.04
C ILE A 5 26.94 10.68 -21.45
N LEU A 6 28.28 10.71 -21.40
CA LEU A 6 29.07 9.63 -20.82
C LEU A 6 28.87 9.49 -19.31
N VAL A 7 28.80 10.60 -18.55
CA VAL A 7 28.51 10.56 -17.11
C VAL A 7 27.09 10.08 -16.83
N PHE A 8 26.10 10.47 -17.64
CA PHE A 8 24.71 10.01 -17.50
C PHE A 8 24.57 8.50 -17.79
N LEU A 9 25.22 8.00 -18.84
CA LEU A 9 25.29 6.57 -19.14
C LEU A 9 26.03 5.77 -18.05
N ILE A 10 27.11 6.34 -17.49
CA ILE A 10 27.83 5.73 -16.36
C ILE A 10 26.96 5.68 -15.09
N SER A 11 26.14 6.70 -14.81
CA SER A 11 25.19 6.65 -13.69
C SER A 11 24.13 5.55 -13.87
N ILE A 12 23.57 5.39 -15.08
CA ILE A 12 22.62 4.31 -15.39
C ILE A 12 23.31 2.92 -15.30
N LEU A 13 24.56 2.80 -15.75
CA LEU A 13 25.36 1.58 -15.60
C LEU A 13 25.68 1.28 -14.13
N LEU A 14 25.99 2.29 -13.29
CA LEU A 14 26.20 2.07 -11.85
C LEU A 14 24.94 1.60 -11.13
N GLU A 15 23.73 2.08 -11.51
CA GLU A 15 22.48 1.57 -10.94
C GLU A 15 22.20 0.09 -11.32
N LEU A 16 22.74 -0.40 -12.44
CA LEU A 16 22.72 -1.83 -12.80
C LEU A 16 23.78 -2.66 -12.05
N PHE A 17 24.91 -2.06 -11.67
CA PHE A 17 26.06 -2.80 -11.11
C PHE A 17 26.17 -2.77 -9.57
N PHE A 18 25.45 -1.91 -8.85
CA PHE A 18 25.42 -1.91 -7.38
C PHE A 18 24.40 -2.87 -6.73
N VAL A 19 23.80 -3.76 -7.52
CA VAL A 19 23.11 -4.96 -7.01
C VAL A 19 23.94 -6.23 -7.27
N PRO A 20 24.97 -6.53 -6.46
CA PRO A 20 25.45 -7.92 -6.36
C PRO A 20 25.85 -8.32 -4.94
N GLN A 21 24.91 -8.88 -4.16
CA GLN A 21 25.20 -9.89 -3.13
C GLN A 21 23.93 -10.54 -2.52
N CYS A 22 23.00 -11.07 -3.34
CA CYS A 22 22.06 -12.15 -2.93
C CYS A 22 21.21 -12.78 -4.07
N LEU A 23 21.56 -12.60 -5.34
CA LEU A 23 20.87 -13.27 -6.47
C LEU A 23 21.88 -13.86 -7.46
N THR A 24 22.38 -15.05 -7.15
CA THR A 24 23.16 -15.87 -8.09
C THR A 24 22.27 -16.91 -8.78
N GLN A 25 22.22 -16.84 -10.11
CA GLN A 25 21.93 -17.94 -11.05
C GLN A 25 20.57 -18.66 -10.96
N THR A 26 19.64 -18.31 -11.86
CA THR A 26 18.88 -19.28 -12.66
C THR A 26 18.75 -18.77 -14.10
N ASN A 27 18.88 -19.66 -15.10
CA ASN A 27 18.82 -19.32 -16.53
C ASN A 27 17.38 -19.28 -17.05
N ASP A 28 16.58 -18.28 -16.68
CA ASP A 28 15.27 -18.04 -17.31
C ASP A 28 15.39 -17.04 -18.47
N VAL A 29 14.93 -17.44 -19.65
CA VAL A 29 15.35 -16.89 -20.96
C VAL A 29 14.54 -15.66 -21.42
N PHE A 30 13.65 -15.10 -20.59
CA PHE A 30 12.78 -13.97 -20.97
C PHE A 30 12.70 -12.89 -19.87
N GLU A 31 13.43 -11.80 -19.99
CA GLU A 31 13.22 -10.60 -19.15
C GLU A 31 11.96 -9.82 -19.60
N ALA A 32 11.49 -8.78 -18.89
CA ALA A 32 10.37 -7.97 -19.39
C ALA A 32 10.72 -7.13 -20.64
N PHE A 33 9.73 -6.71 -21.43
CA PHE A 33 9.93 -5.95 -22.68
C PHE A 33 10.67 -4.62 -22.43
N SER A 34 11.85 -4.47 -23.04
CA SER A 34 12.57 -3.20 -23.15
C SER A 34 11.95 -2.31 -24.24
N GLN A 35 12.18 -1.00 -24.20
CA GLN A 35 11.63 -0.07 -25.19
C GLN A 35 11.97 -0.43 -26.65
N GLN A 36 13.07 -1.16 -26.89
CA GLN A 36 13.57 -1.55 -28.21
C GLN A 36 13.07 -2.94 -28.68
N ASP A 37 12.34 -3.68 -27.84
CA ASP A 37 11.95 -5.08 -28.08
C ASP A 37 10.73 -5.25 -29.01
N GLU A 38 10.54 -4.34 -29.98
CA GLU A 38 9.33 -4.35 -30.81
C GLU A 38 9.14 -5.67 -31.56
N THR A 39 10.17 -6.18 -32.23
CA THR A 39 10.08 -7.42 -33.03
C THR A 39 9.57 -8.57 -32.17
N SER A 40 10.21 -8.80 -31.01
CA SER A 40 9.80 -9.85 -30.07
C SER A 40 8.38 -9.64 -29.53
N TYR A 41 7.92 -8.40 -29.37
CA TYR A 41 6.55 -8.11 -28.95
C TYR A 41 5.53 -8.39 -30.05
N ILE A 42 5.84 -8.05 -31.31
CA ILE A 42 4.99 -8.33 -32.47
C ILE A 42 4.90 -9.85 -32.69
N ASP A 43 6.02 -10.57 -32.59
CA ASP A 43 6.06 -12.03 -32.73
C ASP A 43 5.26 -12.71 -31.60
N ALA A 44 5.42 -12.25 -30.36
CA ALA A 44 4.66 -12.75 -29.21
C ALA A 44 3.21 -12.26 -29.18
N PHE A 45 2.80 -11.25 -29.96
CA PHE A 45 1.54 -10.53 -29.77
C PHE A 45 0.32 -11.45 -29.78
N SER A 46 0.31 -12.45 -30.67
CA SER A 46 -0.73 -13.47 -30.73
C SER A 46 -0.87 -14.27 -29.43
N THR A 47 0.25 -14.66 -28.79
CA THR A 47 0.23 -15.21 -27.43
C THR A 47 -0.25 -14.15 -26.43
N LEU A 48 0.28 -12.92 -26.45
CA LEU A 48 -0.05 -11.88 -25.47
C LEU A 48 -1.57 -11.68 -25.36
N ILE A 49 -2.27 -11.47 -26.49
CA ILE A 49 -3.72 -11.23 -26.51
C ILE A 49 -4.58 -12.49 -26.39
N LYS A 50 -4.01 -13.69 -26.54
CA LYS A 50 -4.75 -14.97 -26.39
C LYS A 50 -5.42 -15.09 -25.03
N ASP A 51 -4.77 -14.56 -23.99
CA ASP A 51 -5.25 -14.60 -22.61
C ASP A 51 -5.85 -13.26 -22.12
N SER A 52 -5.87 -12.21 -22.97
CA SER A 52 -6.74 -11.04 -22.74
C SER A 52 -8.18 -11.40 -23.13
N TYR A 53 -8.74 -12.39 -22.43
CA TYR A 53 -9.96 -13.12 -22.81
C TYR A 53 -11.16 -12.19 -23.01
N SER A 54 -11.49 -11.94 -24.28
CA SER A 54 -12.74 -11.26 -24.65
C SER A 54 -13.94 -12.15 -24.35
N VAL A 55 -15.10 -11.55 -24.01
CA VAL A 55 -16.35 -12.29 -23.89
C VAL A 55 -16.75 -12.86 -25.26
N PRO A 56 -17.20 -14.13 -25.35
CA PRO A 56 -17.74 -14.67 -26.60
C PRO A 56 -18.87 -13.80 -27.17
N LEU A 57 -18.73 -13.39 -28.43
CA LEU A 57 -19.74 -12.60 -29.12
C LEU A 57 -20.96 -13.47 -29.46
N PRO A 58 -22.20 -12.95 -29.37
CA PRO A 58 -23.37 -13.62 -29.92
C PRO A 58 -23.16 -13.98 -31.39
N GLN A 59 -23.64 -15.15 -31.82
CA GLN A 59 -23.41 -15.66 -33.19
C GLN A 59 -23.88 -14.66 -34.26
N GLY A 60 -25.02 -14.00 -34.06
CA GLY A 60 -25.54 -12.98 -34.96
C GLY A 60 -24.66 -11.72 -35.03
N LEU A 61 -24.08 -11.27 -33.90
CA LEU A 61 -23.14 -10.14 -33.87
C LEU A 61 -21.85 -10.50 -34.59
N ALA A 62 -21.30 -11.69 -34.30
CA ALA A 62 -20.09 -12.18 -34.95
C ALA A 62 -20.26 -12.28 -36.47
N ALA A 63 -21.38 -12.85 -36.94
CA ALA A 63 -21.68 -12.97 -38.36
C ALA A 63 -21.89 -11.60 -39.05
N ALA A 64 -22.56 -10.65 -38.38
CA ALA A 64 -22.95 -9.38 -38.99
C ALA A 64 -21.89 -8.26 -38.92
N CYS A 65 -20.97 -8.32 -37.95
CA CYS A 65 -20.10 -7.16 -37.63
C CYS A 65 -18.60 -7.50 -37.48
N LYS A 66 -18.22 -8.71 -37.06
CA LYS A 66 -16.81 -9.06 -36.81
C LYS A 66 -16.04 -9.21 -38.12
N ASN A 67 -14.90 -8.54 -38.21
CA ASN A 67 -13.96 -8.51 -39.33
C ASN A 67 -14.63 -8.23 -40.68
N GLN A 68 -15.72 -7.45 -40.67
CA GLN A 68 -16.38 -7.03 -41.90
C GLN A 68 -15.50 -6.02 -42.65
N ASN A 69 -15.44 -6.17 -43.97
CA ASN A 69 -14.48 -5.48 -44.85
C ASN A 69 -14.53 -3.94 -44.72
N GLN A 70 -13.46 -3.28 -45.19
CA GLN A 70 -13.43 -1.83 -45.29
C GLN A 70 -14.61 -1.29 -46.13
N VAL A 71 -15.20 -0.20 -45.68
CA VAL A 71 -16.36 0.43 -46.32
C VAL A 71 -15.97 1.83 -46.79
N THR A 72 -16.06 2.08 -48.09
CA THR A 72 -15.88 3.40 -48.71
C THR A 72 -17.14 4.26 -48.58
N ALA A 73 -17.63 4.45 -47.36
CA ALA A 73 -18.86 5.19 -47.07
C ALA A 73 -18.70 6.70 -47.35
N THR A 74 -19.02 7.12 -48.57
CA THR A 74 -19.09 8.54 -48.97
C THR A 74 -20.47 9.15 -48.75
N THR A 75 -21.51 8.31 -48.58
CA THR A 75 -22.90 8.75 -48.43
C THR A 75 -23.26 8.96 -46.96
N VAL A 76 -23.67 10.18 -46.61
CA VAL A 76 -24.26 10.52 -45.32
C VAL A 76 -25.79 10.51 -45.45
N LYS A 77 -26.48 9.86 -44.53
CA LYS A 77 -27.95 9.85 -44.45
C LYS A 77 -28.38 10.44 -43.11
N SER A 78 -29.18 11.50 -43.17
CA SER A 78 -29.75 12.16 -41.99
C SER A 78 -31.23 11.85 -41.87
N ILE A 79 -31.68 11.49 -40.67
CA ILE A 79 -33.12 11.33 -40.40
C ILE A 79 -33.82 12.70 -40.27
N THR A 80 -35.12 12.71 -40.52
CA THR A 80 -36.00 13.89 -40.43
C THR A 80 -37.20 13.67 -39.49
N THR A 81 -37.27 12.51 -38.84
CA THR A 81 -38.27 12.15 -37.82
C THR A 81 -37.65 11.17 -36.81
N SER A 82 -38.14 11.19 -35.57
CA SER A 82 -37.76 10.19 -34.55
C SER A 82 -38.25 8.80 -34.94
N MET A 83 -37.42 7.76 -34.76
CA MET A 83 -37.73 6.42 -35.26
C MET A 83 -37.10 5.28 -34.44
N LEU A 84 -37.59 4.06 -34.66
CA LEU A 84 -37.05 2.84 -34.06
C LEU A 84 -35.78 2.39 -34.78
N SER A 85 -34.84 1.72 -34.09
CA SER A 85 -33.61 1.20 -34.71
C SER A 85 -33.87 0.23 -35.85
N SER A 86 -34.98 -0.52 -35.81
CA SER A 86 -35.43 -1.38 -36.91
C SER A 86 -35.67 -0.59 -38.21
N ASN A 87 -36.22 0.61 -38.10
CA ASN A 87 -36.52 1.47 -39.24
C ASN A 87 -35.26 2.25 -39.66
N LEU A 88 -34.42 2.64 -38.71
CA LEU A 88 -33.12 3.24 -38.99
C LEU A 88 -32.18 2.29 -39.75
N GLN A 89 -32.22 0.99 -39.43
CA GLN A 89 -31.47 -0.04 -40.15
C GLN A 89 -31.85 -0.10 -41.63
N ILE A 90 -33.14 0.01 -41.95
CA ILE A 90 -33.65 0.04 -43.34
C ILE A 90 -33.25 1.37 -44.01
N PHE A 91 -33.36 2.49 -43.30
CA PHE A 91 -33.06 3.82 -43.83
C PHE A 91 -31.56 3.99 -44.16
N CYS A 92 -30.68 3.72 -43.19
CA CYS A 92 -29.24 3.90 -43.36
C CYS A 92 -28.58 2.70 -44.09
N GLY A 93 -28.93 1.46 -43.73
CA GLY A 93 -28.21 0.28 -44.22
C GLY A 93 -26.78 0.20 -43.69
N THR A 94 -26.01 -0.77 -44.18
CA THR A 94 -24.66 -1.10 -43.66
C THR A 94 -23.55 -0.19 -44.18
N GLU A 95 -23.80 0.59 -45.25
CA GLU A 95 -22.78 1.30 -46.03
C GLU A 95 -22.80 2.83 -45.90
N THR A 96 -23.77 3.42 -45.18
CA THR A 96 -23.84 4.89 -45.01
C THR A 96 -23.45 5.35 -43.62
N ILE A 97 -22.91 6.56 -43.53
CA ILE A 97 -22.76 7.30 -42.27
C ILE A 97 -24.16 7.80 -41.88
N CYS A 98 -24.65 7.34 -40.73
CA CYS A 98 -26.00 7.61 -40.25
C CYS A 98 -25.97 8.80 -39.29
N THR A 99 -26.72 9.86 -39.56
CA THR A 99 -26.78 11.08 -38.75
C THR A 99 -28.15 11.22 -38.09
N ILE A 100 -28.13 11.51 -36.79
CA ILE A 100 -29.30 11.85 -35.98
C ILE A 100 -29.16 13.33 -35.59
N PRO A 101 -29.80 14.26 -36.30
CA PRO A 101 -29.78 15.69 -35.97
C PRO A 101 -30.38 15.98 -34.60
N ALA A 102 -30.19 17.22 -34.14
CA ALA A 102 -30.97 17.78 -33.04
C ALA A 102 -32.48 17.55 -33.24
N ASP A 103 -33.24 17.58 -32.14
CA ASP A 103 -34.69 17.33 -32.06
C ASP A 103 -35.16 15.89 -32.35
N PHE A 104 -34.34 15.03 -32.99
CA PHE A 104 -34.70 13.65 -33.27
C PHE A 104 -34.15 12.64 -32.26
N THR A 105 -34.94 11.60 -32.01
CA THR A 105 -34.58 10.49 -31.11
C THR A 105 -34.66 9.16 -31.84
N VAL A 106 -33.65 8.31 -31.63
CA VAL A 106 -33.68 6.90 -32.02
C VAL A 106 -33.86 6.02 -30.78
N THR A 107 -34.79 5.08 -30.86
CA THR A 107 -35.08 4.11 -29.79
C THR A 107 -34.64 2.72 -30.22
N MET A 108 -33.72 2.12 -29.47
CA MET A 108 -33.11 0.82 -29.78
C MET A 108 -34.06 -0.35 -29.45
N ASN A 109 -34.78 -0.83 -30.47
CA ASN A 109 -35.73 -1.96 -30.40
C ASN A 109 -35.26 -3.24 -31.11
N SER A 110 -34.15 -3.15 -31.85
CA SER A 110 -33.56 -4.22 -32.64
C SER A 110 -32.04 -4.07 -32.68
N ASN A 111 -31.36 -5.06 -33.25
CA ASN A 111 -29.97 -4.90 -33.66
C ASN A 111 -29.83 -3.79 -34.71
N LEU A 112 -28.65 -3.15 -34.77
CA LEU A 112 -28.35 -2.05 -35.69
C LEU A 112 -26.90 -2.16 -36.21
N ASN A 113 -26.74 -2.31 -37.52
CA ASN A 113 -25.49 -2.40 -38.26
C ASN A 113 -25.43 -1.27 -39.30
N ILE A 114 -24.55 -0.30 -39.07
CA ILE A 114 -24.39 0.91 -39.90
C ILE A 114 -22.91 1.18 -40.16
N ALA A 115 -22.57 2.00 -41.16
CA ALA A 115 -21.15 2.25 -41.44
C ALA A 115 -20.50 3.09 -40.33
N ALA A 116 -21.16 4.18 -39.91
CA ALA A 116 -20.82 4.96 -38.72
C ALA A 116 -22.04 5.71 -38.18
N LEU A 117 -21.97 6.23 -36.95
CA LEU A 117 -23.05 6.99 -36.31
C LEU A 117 -22.56 8.38 -35.86
N VAL A 118 -23.31 9.43 -36.21
CA VAL A 118 -23.13 10.80 -35.72
C VAL A 118 -24.41 11.26 -35.03
N LEU A 119 -24.31 11.71 -33.78
CA LEU A 119 -25.44 11.93 -32.89
C LEU A 119 -25.45 13.35 -32.30
N SER A 120 -26.31 14.22 -32.84
CA SER A 120 -26.64 15.54 -32.28
C SER A 120 -28.03 15.58 -31.63
N GLY A 121 -28.91 14.62 -31.94
CA GLY A 121 -30.13 14.33 -31.20
C GLY A 121 -29.89 13.34 -30.06
N SER A 122 -30.82 12.40 -29.87
CA SER A 122 -30.73 11.39 -28.80
C SER A 122 -30.80 9.95 -29.32
N LEU A 123 -30.05 9.05 -28.68
CA LEU A 123 -30.24 7.60 -28.79
C LEU A 123 -30.61 7.06 -27.41
N THR A 124 -31.71 6.30 -27.33
CA THR A 124 -32.17 5.67 -26.10
C THR A 124 -32.19 4.15 -26.23
N TRP A 125 -31.62 3.47 -25.25
CA TRP A 125 -31.55 2.01 -25.18
C TRP A 125 -31.73 1.56 -23.74
N ASN A 126 -32.82 0.86 -23.44
CA ASN A 126 -33.07 0.34 -22.09
C ASN A 126 -33.78 -1.02 -22.11
N ASP A 127 -33.99 -1.62 -20.92
CA ASP A 127 -34.63 -2.93 -20.77
C ASP A 127 -36.07 -2.98 -21.35
N ILE A 128 -36.74 -1.84 -21.51
CA ILE A 128 -38.08 -1.73 -22.13
C ILE A 128 -37.98 -1.64 -23.65
N SER A 129 -37.04 -0.84 -24.18
CA SER A 129 -36.88 -0.65 -25.62
C SER A 129 -36.34 -1.91 -26.29
N GLN A 130 -35.33 -2.54 -25.69
CA GLN A 130 -34.70 -3.74 -26.22
C GLN A 130 -35.67 -4.92 -26.21
N THR A 131 -35.89 -5.55 -27.37
CA THR A 131 -36.89 -6.64 -27.49
C THR A 131 -36.32 -8.01 -27.14
N SER A 132 -35.06 -8.28 -27.48
CA SER A 132 -34.36 -9.56 -27.27
C SER A 132 -33.60 -9.65 -25.94
N SER A 133 -33.18 -10.87 -25.55
CA SER A 133 -32.26 -11.13 -24.43
C SER A 133 -30.94 -10.39 -24.56
N ASP A 134 -30.42 -10.38 -25.79
CA ASP A 134 -29.16 -9.79 -26.23
C ASP A 134 -29.43 -8.94 -27.48
N GLN A 135 -28.93 -7.70 -27.47
CA GLN A 135 -29.07 -6.77 -28.59
C GLN A 135 -27.76 -6.03 -28.81
N TRP A 136 -27.50 -5.62 -30.04
CA TRP A 136 -26.22 -5.03 -30.40
C TRP A 136 -26.32 -3.87 -31.40
N LEU A 137 -25.41 -2.91 -31.23
CA LEU A 137 -25.17 -1.79 -32.13
C LEU A 137 -23.74 -1.93 -32.66
N CYS A 138 -23.56 -1.97 -33.98
CA CYS A 138 -22.23 -1.99 -34.58
C CYS A 138 -22.01 -0.93 -35.66
N ALA A 139 -20.88 -0.22 -35.54
CA ALA A 139 -20.52 0.96 -36.32
C ALA A 139 -18.98 1.11 -36.37
N GLY A 140 -18.42 1.76 -37.40
CA GLY A 140 -16.98 2.04 -37.49
C GLY A 140 -16.50 3.11 -36.49
N TYR A 141 -17.38 4.05 -36.18
CA TYR A 141 -17.30 4.93 -35.02
C TYR A 141 -18.71 5.35 -34.59
N ILE A 142 -18.82 5.79 -33.34
CA ILE A 142 -20.01 6.43 -32.77
C ILE A 142 -19.54 7.75 -32.15
N ALA A 143 -19.96 8.87 -32.77
CA ALA A 143 -19.54 10.21 -32.39
C ALA A 143 -20.75 11.03 -31.90
N VAL A 144 -20.76 11.39 -30.62
CA VAL A 144 -21.82 12.20 -30.00
C VAL A 144 -21.39 13.67 -30.02
N ASN A 145 -22.13 14.49 -30.77
CA ASN A 145 -21.82 15.89 -31.09
C ASN A 145 -22.93 16.81 -30.56
N GLY A 146 -22.83 17.24 -29.31
CA GLY A 146 -23.89 17.99 -28.60
C GLY A 146 -25.14 17.18 -28.23
N GLY A 147 -25.29 15.97 -28.78
CA GLY A 147 -26.40 15.05 -28.50
C GLY A 147 -26.21 14.19 -27.26
N GLN A 148 -27.08 13.18 -27.11
CA GLN A 148 -27.06 12.25 -25.96
C GLN A 148 -27.16 10.78 -26.38
N PHE A 149 -26.21 9.95 -25.97
CA PHE A 149 -26.29 8.49 -26.02
C PHE A 149 -26.62 7.96 -24.62
N ASN A 150 -27.84 7.45 -24.45
CA ASN A 150 -28.37 6.99 -23.16
C ASN A 150 -28.67 5.49 -23.20
N MET A 151 -27.84 4.69 -22.53
CA MET A 151 -27.97 3.24 -22.43
C MET A 151 -28.08 2.79 -20.96
N ASN A 152 -29.19 2.13 -20.60
CA ASN A 152 -29.42 1.61 -19.24
C ASN A 152 -30.03 0.21 -19.30
N LEU A 153 -29.21 -0.82 -19.12
CA LEU A 153 -29.64 -2.22 -19.09
C LEU A 153 -29.31 -2.83 -17.73
N THR A 154 -30.34 -3.18 -16.97
CA THR A 154 -30.22 -3.82 -15.64
C THR A 154 -30.44 -5.34 -15.70
N ARG A 155 -31.18 -5.82 -16.71
CA ARG A 155 -31.58 -7.24 -16.84
C ARG A 155 -31.07 -7.89 -18.12
N LYS A 156 -31.04 -7.16 -19.23
CA LYS A 156 -30.67 -7.68 -20.56
C LYS A 156 -29.19 -7.46 -20.90
N GLN A 157 -28.70 -8.20 -21.88
CA GLN A 157 -27.34 -8.10 -22.39
C GLN A 157 -27.29 -7.09 -23.56
N GLY A 158 -26.26 -6.24 -23.60
CA GLY A 158 -26.08 -5.24 -24.66
C GLY A 158 -24.64 -5.13 -25.13
N TYR A 159 -24.45 -5.02 -26.44
CA TYR A 159 -23.12 -4.89 -27.05
C TYR A 159 -23.01 -3.63 -27.90
N ILE A 160 -21.99 -2.82 -27.63
CA ILE A 160 -21.54 -1.74 -28.51
C ILE A 160 -20.29 -2.26 -29.21
N TYR A 161 -20.37 -2.46 -30.53
CA TYR A 161 -19.33 -3.11 -31.32
C TYR A 161 -18.69 -2.16 -32.33
N ILE A 162 -17.44 -1.80 -32.08
CA ILE A 162 -16.70 -0.86 -32.92
C ILE A 162 -15.92 -1.62 -34.01
N LYS A 163 -16.39 -1.49 -35.25
CA LYS A 163 -15.85 -2.15 -36.44
C LYS A 163 -14.56 -1.48 -36.92
N ASN A 164 -13.65 -2.27 -37.46
CA ASN A 164 -12.45 -1.82 -38.16
C ASN A 164 -12.72 -1.66 -39.67
N ASN A 165 -13.75 -0.89 -40.02
CA ASN A 165 -14.19 -0.72 -41.41
C ASN A 165 -13.49 0.41 -42.18
N GLY A 166 -12.38 0.96 -41.64
CA GLY A 166 -11.60 2.02 -42.26
C GLY A 166 -12.14 3.46 -42.10
N LEU A 167 -13.36 3.65 -41.56
CA LEU A 167 -13.94 4.99 -41.42
C LEU A 167 -13.32 5.79 -40.26
N LYS A 168 -13.13 7.09 -40.52
CA LYS A 168 -12.49 8.07 -39.63
C LYS A 168 -13.45 9.22 -39.32
N HIS A 169 -13.60 9.56 -38.04
CA HIS A 169 -14.20 10.83 -37.63
C HIS A 169 -13.14 11.94 -37.59
N THR A 170 -13.49 13.19 -37.87
CA THR A 170 -12.54 14.32 -37.94
C THR A 170 -11.96 14.72 -36.57
N THR A 171 -12.74 14.59 -35.49
CA THR A 171 -12.34 15.02 -34.14
C THR A 171 -11.94 13.87 -33.20
N ILE A 172 -12.50 12.67 -33.40
CA ILE A 172 -12.29 11.50 -32.51
C ILE A 172 -11.72 10.29 -33.28
N TYR A 173 -11.31 10.50 -34.53
CA TYR A 173 -10.53 9.55 -35.34
C TYR A 173 -11.22 8.21 -35.63
N THR A 174 -10.44 7.17 -35.96
CA THR A 174 -10.94 5.83 -36.33
C THR A 174 -11.22 4.96 -35.10
N ARG A 175 -12.19 4.05 -35.20
CA ARG A 175 -12.55 3.05 -34.18
C ARG A 175 -12.92 3.68 -32.82
N ALA A 176 -13.70 4.75 -32.83
CA ALA A 176 -14.03 5.54 -31.65
C ALA A 176 -15.47 5.30 -31.15
N PHE A 177 -15.64 5.26 -29.83
CA PHE A 177 -16.92 5.55 -29.16
C PHE A 177 -16.72 6.75 -28.25
N GLY A 178 -17.21 7.92 -28.63
CA GLY A 178 -16.85 9.13 -27.92
C GLY A 178 -17.77 10.32 -28.06
N ALA A 179 -17.64 11.22 -27.10
CA ALA A 179 -18.37 12.48 -26.99
C ALA A 179 -17.43 13.66 -27.29
N TYR A 180 -17.92 14.62 -28.06
CA TYR A 180 -17.24 15.88 -28.29
C TYR A 180 -18.27 17.02 -28.40
N ASN A 181 -17.80 18.27 -28.29
CA ASN A 181 -18.63 19.46 -28.48
C ASN A 181 -19.93 19.43 -27.65
N ALA A 182 -19.80 19.35 -26.32
CA ALA A 182 -20.90 19.20 -25.36
C ALA A 182 -21.77 17.91 -25.48
N GLY A 183 -21.32 16.92 -26.27
CA GLY A 183 -21.98 15.61 -26.35
C GLY A 183 -21.93 14.83 -25.03
N LYS A 184 -22.94 14.00 -24.78
CA LYS A 184 -23.05 13.23 -23.53
C LYS A 184 -23.27 11.74 -23.80
N ILE A 185 -22.45 10.91 -23.16
CA ILE A 185 -22.58 9.45 -23.16
C ILE A 185 -22.86 9.00 -21.72
N HIS A 186 -23.99 8.34 -21.52
CA HIS A 186 -24.37 7.69 -20.26
C HIS A 186 -24.63 6.21 -20.55
N VAL A 187 -23.78 5.34 -20.03
CA VAL A 187 -23.92 3.88 -20.12
C VAL A 187 -23.90 3.31 -18.71
N SER A 188 -24.99 2.67 -18.29
CA SER A 188 -25.09 2.00 -16.99
C SER A 188 -25.62 0.58 -17.15
N GLY A 189 -24.82 -0.39 -16.69
CA GLY A 189 -25.18 -1.81 -16.68
C GLY A 189 -25.89 -2.24 -15.39
N ARG A 190 -25.98 -3.56 -15.21
CA ARG A 190 -26.40 -4.25 -13.99
C ARG A 190 -25.58 -3.74 -12.80
N PRO A 191 -26.18 -3.07 -11.80
CA PRO A 191 -25.45 -2.61 -10.62
C PRO A 191 -24.76 -3.77 -9.89
N LEU A 192 -23.52 -3.51 -9.47
CA LEU A 192 -22.77 -4.33 -8.54
C LEU A 192 -22.49 -3.47 -7.31
N ALA A 193 -22.93 -3.91 -6.14
CA ALA A 193 -22.61 -3.20 -4.89
C ALA A 193 -21.09 -3.24 -4.60
N ARG A 194 -20.37 -4.22 -5.17
CA ARG A 194 -18.92 -4.32 -5.08
C ARG A 194 -18.33 -5.12 -6.24
N THR A 195 -17.21 -4.66 -6.82
CA THR A 195 -16.58 -5.27 -8.00
C THR A 195 -15.44 -6.24 -7.68
N TRP A 196 -14.93 -6.24 -6.46
CA TRP A 196 -13.81 -7.06 -5.98
C TRP A 196 -13.92 -7.35 -4.48
N SER A 197 -13.28 -8.41 -3.98
CA SER A 197 -13.12 -8.70 -2.54
C SER A 197 -11.68 -9.14 -2.26
N LEU A 198 -11.32 -9.33 -1.00
CA LEU A 198 -10.14 -10.11 -0.64
C LEU A 198 -10.53 -11.56 -0.30
N LEU A 199 -9.58 -12.45 -0.50
CA LEU A 199 -9.59 -13.84 -0.07
C LEU A 199 -9.56 -13.92 1.47
N ALA A 200 -10.48 -14.66 2.10
CA ALA A 200 -10.59 -14.76 3.56
C ALA A 200 -9.72 -15.86 4.18
N ASN A 201 -9.39 -16.92 3.43
CA ASN A 201 -8.60 -18.08 3.85
C ASN A 201 -7.56 -18.40 2.78
N ARG A 202 -6.34 -18.80 3.18
CA ARG A 202 -5.21 -19.08 2.26
C ARG A 202 -5.66 -20.05 1.16
N GLY A 203 -5.45 -19.68 -0.10
CA GLY A 203 -5.71 -20.55 -1.24
C GLY A 203 -4.53 -21.49 -1.42
N THR A 204 -4.79 -22.79 -1.48
CA THR A 204 -3.74 -23.82 -1.61
C THR A 204 -4.04 -24.79 -2.76
N TYR A 205 -3.00 -25.45 -3.25
CA TYR A 205 -3.06 -26.48 -4.29
C TYR A 205 -4.18 -27.49 -4.04
N GLY A 206 -4.99 -27.78 -5.07
CA GLY A 206 -6.03 -28.81 -5.00
C GLY A 206 -7.41 -28.31 -4.53
N MET A 207 -7.52 -27.08 -4.00
CA MET A 207 -8.82 -26.52 -3.62
C MET A 207 -9.70 -26.20 -4.83
N SER A 208 -10.99 -26.56 -4.76
CA SER A 208 -12.02 -26.25 -5.78
C SER A 208 -13.04 -25.21 -5.33
N SER A 209 -12.77 -24.54 -4.21
CA SER A 209 -13.58 -23.44 -3.67
C SER A 209 -12.69 -22.45 -2.90
N ILE A 210 -13.16 -21.21 -2.77
CA ILE A 210 -12.50 -20.15 -1.96
C ILE A 210 -13.53 -19.37 -1.14
N SER A 211 -13.14 -18.91 0.05
CA SER A 211 -13.97 -18.04 0.90
C SER A 211 -13.54 -16.57 0.76
N LEU A 212 -14.51 -15.65 0.71
CA LEU A 212 -14.27 -14.21 0.55
C LEU A 212 -14.61 -13.41 1.82
N LEU A 213 -13.95 -12.27 2.04
CA LEU A 213 -14.29 -11.37 3.15
C LEU A 213 -15.74 -10.86 3.08
N HIS A 214 -16.21 -10.54 1.87
CA HIS A 214 -17.58 -10.08 1.61
C HIS A 214 -18.44 -11.21 1.03
N LYS A 215 -19.74 -11.17 1.30
CA LYS A 215 -20.71 -12.13 0.78
C LYS A 215 -20.95 -11.93 -0.74
N PRO A 216 -20.69 -12.93 -1.60
CA PRO A 216 -20.76 -12.80 -3.06
C PRO A 216 -22.10 -12.28 -3.58
N GLU A 217 -23.21 -12.77 -3.03
CA GLU A 217 -24.57 -12.42 -3.45
C GLU A 217 -24.88 -10.95 -3.15
N ASP A 218 -24.41 -10.46 -2.00
CA ASP A 218 -24.65 -9.09 -1.54
C ASP A 218 -23.80 -8.09 -2.33
N MET A 219 -22.64 -8.52 -2.86
CA MET A 219 -21.86 -7.77 -3.86
C MET A 219 -22.56 -7.66 -5.23
N GLY A 220 -23.61 -8.46 -5.47
CA GLY A 220 -24.30 -8.57 -6.76
C GLY A 220 -23.63 -9.53 -7.75
N TRP A 221 -22.73 -10.41 -7.28
CA TRP A 221 -22.09 -11.44 -8.11
C TRP A 221 -23.07 -12.58 -8.38
N ARG A 222 -22.83 -13.34 -9.45
CA ARG A 222 -23.69 -14.45 -9.87
C ARG A 222 -22.89 -15.69 -10.27
N VAL A 223 -23.52 -16.86 -10.16
CA VAL A 223 -23.05 -18.08 -10.83
C VAL A 223 -22.92 -17.79 -12.34
N GLY A 224 -21.81 -18.20 -12.94
CA GLY A 224 -21.42 -17.84 -14.30
C GLY A 224 -20.66 -16.52 -14.44
N ASP A 225 -20.54 -15.68 -13.40
CA ASP A 225 -19.60 -14.56 -13.44
C ASP A 225 -18.15 -15.08 -13.44
N ARG A 226 -17.26 -14.38 -14.14
CA ARG A 226 -15.83 -14.73 -14.28
C ARG A 226 -15.00 -13.92 -13.28
N ILE A 227 -14.05 -14.57 -12.63
CA ILE A 227 -13.20 -13.98 -11.60
C ILE A 227 -11.71 -14.24 -11.86
N VAL A 228 -10.85 -13.40 -11.28
CA VAL A 228 -9.40 -13.60 -11.25
C VAL A 228 -8.89 -13.45 -9.82
N ILE A 229 -7.97 -14.33 -9.43
CA ILE A 229 -7.25 -14.32 -8.15
C ILE A 229 -5.88 -13.68 -8.33
N ALA A 230 -5.58 -12.61 -7.59
CA ALA A 230 -4.30 -11.92 -7.64
C ALA A 230 -3.16 -12.77 -7.05
N PRO A 231 -2.00 -12.89 -7.72
CA PRO A 231 -0.82 -13.53 -7.15
C PRO A 231 -0.27 -12.73 -5.96
N THR A 232 0.24 -13.45 -4.97
CA THR A 232 0.86 -12.88 -3.75
C THR A 232 2.36 -13.19 -3.64
N MET A 233 3.00 -13.65 -4.72
CA MET A 233 4.45 -13.89 -4.76
C MET A 233 5.22 -12.57 -4.87
N THR A 234 6.41 -12.54 -4.29
CA THR A 234 7.27 -11.33 -4.27
C THR A 234 7.86 -11.01 -5.65
N SER A 235 8.19 -9.73 -5.86
CA SER A 235 9.05 -9.26 -6.97
C SER A 235 8.61 -9.63 -8.40
N SER A 236 7.32 -9.49 -8.73
CA SER A 236 6.68 -9.82 -10.02
C SER A 236 6.91 -11.26 -10.48
N ARG A 237 6.95 -12.23 -9.55
CA ARG A 237 7.20 -13.64 -9.85
C ARG A 237 5.93 -14.51 -9.92
N GLY A 238 4.79 -13.96 -9.54
CA GLY A 238 3.54 -14.72 -9.47
C GLY A 238 2.76 -14.72 -10.78
N ASN A 239 1.85 -15.69 -10.91
CA ASN A 239 0.84 -15.72 -11.95
C ASN A 239 -0.55 -15.73 -11.30
N ALA A 240 -1.51 -15.03 -11.91
CA ALA A 240 -2.91 -15.08 -11.49
C ALA A 240 -3.59 -16.36 -12.00
N GLU A 241 -4.71 -16.72 -11.37
CA GLU A 241 -5.58 -17.81 -11.83
C GLU A 241 -6.99 -17.30 -12.11
N ASP A 242 -7.59 -17.74 -13.22
CA ASP A 242 -8.90 -17.29 -13.70
C ASP A 242 -9.95 -18.41 -13.67
N TYR A 243 -11.13 -18.09 -13.12
CA TYR A 243 -12.19 -19.05 -12.84
C TYR A 243 -13.57 -18.52 -13.19
N THR A 244 -14.53 -19.43 -13.31
CA THR A 244 -15.96 -19.11 -13.37
C THR A 244 -16.62 -19.51 -12.04
N ILE A 245 -17.51 -18.68 -11.51
CA ILE A 245 -18.27 -19.02 -10.30
C ILE A 245 -19.25 -20.16 -10.61
N GLY A 246 -19.04 -21.33 -10.01
CA GLY A 246 -19.92 -22.51 -10.17
C GLY A 246 -21.08 -22.59 -9.18
N GLY A 247 -21.01 -21.86 -8.08
CA GLY A 247 -22.01 -21.92 -7.01
C GLY A 247 -21.59 -21.08 -5.80
N PHE A 248 -22.56 -20.77 -4.95
CA PHE A 248 -22.37 -20.12 -3.65
C PHE A 248 -22.62 -21.12 -2.52
N GLU A 249 -21.84 -21.01 -1.46
CA GLU A 249 -21.87 -21.87 -0.27
C GLU A 249 -21.74 -21.01 1.00
N ALA A 250 -21.90 -21.66 2.17
CA ALA A 250 -21.79 -21.00 3.46
C ALA A 250 -20.43 -20.29 3.67
N ASN A 251 -20.40 -19.35 4.61
CA ASN A 251 -19.21 -18.59 5.01
C ASN A 251 -18.56 -17.82 3.84
N ASN A 252 -19.38 -17.22 2.97
CA ASN A 252 -18.97 -16.48 1.77
C ASN A 252 -18.10 -17.31 0.80
N THR A 253 -18.37 -18.61 0.70
CA THR A 253 -17.58 -19.54 -0.11
C THR A 253 -18.15 -19.65 -1.52
N ILE A 254 -17.27 -19.68 -2.53
CA ILE A 254 -17.64 -19.86 -3.93
C ILE A 254 -17.01 -21.13 -4.49
N LYS A 255 -17.75 -21.89 -5.29
CA LYS A 255 -17.20 -23.00 -6.08
C LYS A 255 -16.50 -22.48 -7.31
N LEU A 256 -15.35 -23.04 -7.62
CA LEU A 256 -14.59 -22.74 -8.82
C LEU A 256 -14.96 -23.73 -9.93
N LEU A 257 -15.32 -23.21 -11.08
CA LEU A 257 -15.25 -23.90 -12.36
C LEU A 257 -14.05 -23.35 -13.14
N ASN A 258 -13.50 -24.14 -14.04
CA ASN A 258 -12.54 -23.68 -15.02
C ASN A 258 -13.08 -22.45 -15.78
N LYS A 259 -12.20 -21.66 -16.36
CA LYS A 259 -12.54 -20.40 -17.04
C LYS A 259 -13.57 -20.48 -18.17
N ASP A 260 -13.79 -21.68 -18.71
CA ASP A 260 -14.80 -22.00 -19.72
C ASP A 260 -16.19 -22.35 -19.14
N GLY A 261 -16.27 -22.57 -17.82
CA GLY A 261 -17.48 -22.95 -17.09
C GLY A 261 -17.88 -24.41 -17.24
N THR A 262 -17.05 -25.29 -17.81
CA THR A 262 -17.46 -26.66 -18.17
C THR A 262 -17.21 -27.71 -17.08
N SER A 263 -16.23 -27.47 -16.22
CA SER A 263 -15.63 -28.47 -15.34
C SER A 263 -15.09 -27.81 -14.07
N SER A 264 -14.91 -28.58 -12.99
CA SER A 264 -14.39 -28.07 -11.72
C SER A 264 -13.02 -27.41 -11.88
N GLY A 265 -12.92 -26.16 -11.44
CA GLY A 265 -11.67 -25.42 -11.37
C GLY A 265 -10.94 -25.81 -10.10
N ILE A 266 -9.61 -25.90 -10.17
CA ILE A 266 -8.76 -26.31 -9.06
C ILE A 266 -7.58 -25.34 -8.98
N ILE A 267 -7.30 -24.84 -7.77
CA ILE A 267 -6.18 -23.95 -7.49
C ILE A 267 -4.85 -24.66 -7.78
N SER A 268 -3.98 -23.99 -8.52
CA SER A 268 -2.65 -24.49 -8.91
C SER A 268 -1.48 -23.63 -8.40
N SER A 269 -1.76 -22.74 -7.45
CA SER A 269 -0.81 -21.81 -6.84
C SER A 269 -1.10 -21.62 -5.35
N ILE A 270 -0.25 -20.88 -4.63
CA ILE A 270 -0.55 -20.39 -3.28
C ILE A 270 -1.00 -18.95 -3.37
N PHE A 271 -2.12 -18.64 -2.72
CA PHE A 271 -2.64 -17.28 -2.57
C PHE A 271 -2.73 -16.95 -1.09
N GLU A 272 -1.92 -15.98 -0.65
CA GLU A 272 -1.84 -15.63 0.75
C GLU A 272 -3.13 -14.95 1.25
N SER A 273 -3.43 -15.17 2.53
CA SER A 273 -4.53 -14.54 3.23
C SER A 273 -4.16 -14.31 4.70
N LYS A 274 -3.31 -13.31 4.94
CA LYS A 274 -2.81 -12.92 6.27
C LYS A 274 -3.32 -11.52 6.61
N ALA A 275 -3.99 -11.39 7.74
CA ALA A 275 -4.35 -10.10 8.33
C ALA A 275 -3.52 -9.87 9.58
N LEU A 276 -2.93 -8.69 9.74
CA LEU A 276 -2.12 -8.31 10.90
C LEU A 276 -2.65 -7.02 11.54
N PHE A 277 -2.79 -7.03 12.86
CA PHE A 277 -2.94 -5.80 13.63
C PHE A 277 -1.57 -5.12 13.71
N THR A 278 -1.45 -3.88 13.24
CA THR A 278 -0.17 -3.16 13.17
C THR A 278 -0.13 -1.92 14.07
N GLY A 279 -1.25 -1.53 14.68
CA GLY A 279 -1.35 -0.45 15.65
C GLY A 279 -2.79 -0.02 15.91
N GLU A 280 -3.01 0.89 16.85
CA GLU A 280 -4.32 1.50 17.10
C GLU A 280 -4.84 2.14 15.80
N ASN A 281 -5.95 1.62 15.25
CA ASN A 281 -6.53 2.01 13.96
C ASN A 281 -5.71 1.63 12.70
N MET A 282 -4.75 0.71 12.77
CA MET A 282 -4.00 0.16 11.62
C MET A 282 -4.11 -1.37 11.47
N THR A 283 -4.25 -1.83 10.23
CA THR A 283 -4.24 -3.26 9.88
C THR A 283 -3.55 -3.49 8.54
N ALA A 284 -2.69 -4.50 8.45
CA ALA A 284 -2.18 -4.99 7.17
C ALA A 284 -3.09 -6.11 6.65
N LEU A 285 -3.76 -5.89 5.52
CA LEU A 285 -4.52 -6.94 4.81
C LEU A 285 -3.66 -7.49 3.67
N MET A 286 -2.73 -8.38 4.04
CA MET A 286 -1.84 -9.13 3.13
C MET A 286 -2.59 -10.33 2.55
N GLN A 287 -3.59 -10.05 1.71
CA GLN A 287 -4.53 -11.04 1.20
C GLN A 287 -4.73 -10.85 -0.30
N ALA A 288 -4.81 -11.94 -1.06
CA ALA A 288 -5.06 -11.91 -2.50
C ALA A 288 -6.38 -11.20 -2.84
N GLU A 289 -6.32 -10.27 -3.81
CA GLU A 289 -7.50 -9.64 -4.39
C GLU A 289 -8.24 -10.60 -5.33
N ILE A 290 -9.56 -10.63 -5.23
CA ILE A 290 -10.46 -11.40 -6.09
C ILE A 290 -11.34 -10.42 -6.86
N ILE A 291 -11.14 -10.28 -8.17
CA ILE A 291 -11.89 -9.32 -9.01
C ILE A 291 -12.97 -10.02 -9.84
N ASN A 292 -14.15 -9.41 -9.99
CA ASN A 292 -15.22 -9.90 -10.88
C ASN A 292 -15.17 -9.15 -12.22
N LEU A 293 -14.93 -9.90 -13.30
CA LEU A 293 -14.78 -9.39 -14.66
C LEU A 293 -16.07 -9.39 -15.50
N SER A 294 -17.19 -9.92 -15.00
CA SER A 294 -18.43 -10.06 -15.80
C SER A 294 -19.34 -8.84 -15.71
N ARG A 295 -19.77 -8.32 -16.87
CA ARG A 295 -20.77 -7.22 -16.99
C ARG A 295 -21.75 -7.54 -18.13
N ASN A 296 -22.98 -7.02 -18.04
CA ASN A 296 -24.01 -7.25 -19.05
C ASN A 296 -23.96 -6.26 -20.23
N ILE A 297 -23.29 -5.11 -20.05
CA ILE A 297 -22.95 -4.20 -21.16
C ILE A 297 -21.48 -4.36 -21.50
N ILE A 298 -21.22 -4.60 -22.78
CA ILE A 298 -19.87 -4.84 -23.32
C ILE A 298 -19.62 -3.87 -24.48
N ILE A 299 -18.59 -3.05 -24.32
CA ILE A 299 -18.01 -2.19 -25.35
C ILE A 299 -16.78 -2.93 -25.89
N THR A 300 -16.85 -3.41 -27.12
CA THR A 300 -15.81 -4.26 -27.73
C THR A 300 -15.77 -3.98 -29.24
N GLY A 301 -15.00 -4.74 -30.00
CA GLY A 301 -14.87 -4.51 -31.43
C GLY A 301 -14.10 -5.61 -32.16
N ASP A 302 -13.64 -5.26 -33.36
CA ASP A 302 -12.67 -6.07 -34.06
C ASP A 302 -11.35 -6.17 -33.28
N ASP A 303 -10.50 -7.11 -33.64
CA ASP A 303 -9.24 -7.29 -32.93
C ASP A 303 -8.26 -6.12 -33.11
N PHE A 304 -7.19 -6.15 -32.31
CA PHE A 304 -6.08 -5.22 -32.50
C PHE A 304 -5.46 -5.40 -33.88
N GLN A 305 -5.29 -4.30 -34.61
CA GLN A 305 -4.60 -4.29 -35.89
C GLN A 305 -3.18 -3.75 -35.70
N HIS A 306 -2.18 -4.42 -36.28
CA HIS A 306 -0.89 -3.80 -36.52
C HIS A 306 -0.94 -2.97 -37.81
N VAL A 307 -0.63 -1.69 -37.71
CA VAL A 307 -0.53 -0.76 -38.85
C VAL A 307 0.92 -0.32 -39.00
N ASN A 308 1.42 -0.27 -40.23
CA ASN A 308 2.80 0.16 -40.50
C ASN A 308 2.96 1.66 -40.21
N CYS A 309 4.18 2.09 -39.90
CA CYS A 309 4.54 3.51 -39.89
C CYS A 309 4.20 4.18 -41.22
N VAL A 310 3.80 5.45 -41.14
CA VAL A 310 3.91 6.37 -42.28
C VAL A 310 5.31 7.00 -42.19
N ASN A 311 6.03 7.04 -43.31
CA ASN A 311 7.41 7.57 -43.37
C ASN A 311 7.44 9.12 -43.37
N ASP A 312 6.87 9.76 -42.34
CA ASP A 312 7.05 11.21 -42.13
C ASP A 312 8.42 11.49 -41.49
N VAL A 313 9.47 11.21 -42.28
CA VAL A 313 10.86 11.51 -41.99
C VAL A 313 11.14 12.96 -42.42
N ALA A 314 10.50 13.92 -41.75
CA ALA A 314 10.72 15.35 -41.99
C ALA A 314 10.61 16.18 -40.69
N SER A 315 11.75 16.69 -40.21
CA SER A 315 11.90 17.78 -39.23
C SER A 315 11.19 17.65 -37.86
N GLY A 316 11.89 17.06 -36.88
CA GLY A 316 11.59 17.22 -35.45
C GLY A 316 10.42 16.38 -34.92
N LYS A 317 10.04 16.59 -33.66
CA LYS A 317 8.80 16.00 -33.11
C LYS A 317 7.61 16.55 -33.92
N PRO A 318 6.82 15.73 -34.64
CA PRO A 318 5.54 16.19 -35.15
C PRO A 318 4.65 16.60 -33.96
N SER A 319 3.81 17.63 -34.14
CA SER A 319 2.90 18.09 -33.09
C SER A 319 1.90 17.00 -32.72
N ASP A 320 1.43 16.98 -31.46
CA ASP A 320 0.49 15.96 -30.95
C ASP A 320 -0.75 15.77 -31.86
N SER A 321 -1.20 16.86 -32.48
CA SER A 321 -2.30 16.90 -33.47
C SER A 321 -2.06 16.10 -34.75
N ALA A 322 -0.82 16.01 -35.23
CA ALA A 322 -0.46 15.19 -36.40
C ALA A 322 -0.27 13.71 -36.01
N GLN A 323 0.02 13.44 -34.74
CA GLN A 323 0.31 12.09 -34.23
C GLN A 323 -0.93 11.27 -33.87
N ALA A 324 -2.11 11.90 -33.85
CA ALA A 324 -3.40 11.20 -33.66
C ALA A 324 -3.94 10.56 -34.96
N ASP A 325 -3.41 10.98 -36.12
CA ASP A 325 -3.91 10.60 -37.45
C ASP A 325 -3.19 9.40 -38.08
N HIS A 326 -1.93 9.17 -37.72
CA HIS A 326 -1.06 8.18 -38.33
C HIS A 326 -0.27 7.40 -37.27
N CYS A 327 0.25 6.24 -37.67
CA CYS A 327 1.24 5.53 -36.86
C CYS A 327 2.52 6.38 -36.78
N SER A 328 2.68 7.09 -35.66
CA SER A 328 3.84 7.94 -35.44
C SER A 328 5.02 7.07 -35.08
N CYS A 329 6.17 7.30 -35.72
CA CYS A 329 7.37 6.49 -35.49
C CYS A 329 8.57 7.42 -35.30
N TRP A 330 9.27 7.28 -34.18
CA TRP A 330 10.46 8.06 -33.89
C TRP A 330 11.69 7.16 -34.09
N THR A 331 12.68 7.67 -34.83
CA THR A 331 13.87 6.91 -35.24
C THR A 331 14.74 6.42 -34.08
N ASN A 332 14.56 6.97 -32.88
CA ASN A 332 15.23 6.58 -31.63
C ASN A 332 14.52 5.46 -30.85
N ILE A 333 13.28 5.09 -31.21
CA ILE A 333 12.47 4.08 -30.50
C ILE A 333 12.39 2.74 -31.26
N ASN A 334 12.95 2.67 -32.48
CA ASN A 334 12.94 1.46 -33.32
C ASN A 334 11.52 0.86 -33.47
N ARG A 335 10.51 1.73 -33.65
CA ARG A 335 9.11 1.37 -33.91
C ARG A 335 8.84 1.38 -35.42
N ASN A 336 8.45 0.24 -35.97
CA ASN A 336 8.04 0.03 -37.37
C ASN A 336 6.52 -0.22 -37.53
N LYS A 337 5.82 -0.54 -36.44
CA LYS A 337 4.37 -0.78 -36.41
C LYS A 337 3.72 -0.11 -35.20
N CYS A 338 2.47 0.28 -35.35
CA CYS A 338 1.61 0.66 -34.23
C CYS A 338 0.55 -0.41 -34.01
N THR A 339 0.10 -0.56 -32.77
CA THR A 339 -1.05 -1.43 -32.44
C THR A 339 -2.29 -0.55 -32.28
N LEU A 340 -3.39 -0.92 -32.93
CA LEU A 340 -4.63 -0.14 -32.94
C LEU A 340 -5.83 -1.01 -32.55
N GLY A 341 -6.42 -0.71 -31.39
CA GLY A 341 -7.72 -1.23 -30.95
C GLY A 341 -8.85 -0.22 -31.23
N LEU A 342 -9.97 -0.40 -30.52
CA LEU A 342 -10.94 0.69 -30.36
C LEU A 342 -10.49 1.68 -29.28
N HIS A 343 -11.16 2.83 -29.16
CA HIS A 343 -10.88 3.79 -28.09
C HIS A 343 -12.14 4.54 -27.61
N THR A 344 -12.13 5.02 -26.37
CA THR A 344 -13.28 5.66 -25.71
C THR A 344 -12.89 7.02 -25.14
N ILE A 345 -13.55 8.10 -25.57
CA ILE A 345 -13.10 9.46 -25.27
C ILE A 345 -14.26 10.43 -25.01
N ALA A 346 -14.09 11.34 -24.07
CA ALA A 346 -14.82 12.61 -24.02
C ALA A 346 -13.79 13.74 -24.17
N ILE A 347 -14.02 14.67 -25.10
CA ILE A 347 -13.07 15.75 -25.39
C ILE A 347 -13.77 17.09 -25.64
N GLY A 348 -13.14 18.17 -25.18
CA GLY A 348 -13.62 19.54 -25.33
C GLY A 348 -14.70 19.96 -24.32
N PRO A 349 -15.03 21.26 -24.26
CA PRO A 349 -15.92 21.81 -23.23
C PRO A 349 -17.31 21.15 -23.19
N GLY A 350 -17.78 20.86 -21.98
CA GLY A 350 -19.12 20.31 -21.72
C GLY A 350 -19.33 18.84 -22.13
N SER A 351 -18.34 18.18 -22.73
CA SER A 351 -18.43 16.77 -23.13
C SER A 351 -18.38 15.85 -21.91
N ILE A 352 -19.27 14.87 -21.83
CA ILE A 352 -19.37 13.95 -20.67
C ILE A 352 -19.35 12.49 -21.14
N LEU A 353 -18.52 11.67 -20.49
CA LEU A 353 -18.52 10.21 -20.61
C LEU A 353 -18.72 9.60 -19.21
N SER A 354 -19.89 9.02 -18.98
CA SER A 354 -20.25 8.33 -17.74
C SER A 354 -20.48 6.86 -18.04
N LEU A 355 -19.54 6.01 -17.61
CA LEU A 355 -19.57 4.56 -17.79
C LEU A 355 -19.67 3.88 -16.43
N GLN A 356 -20.73 3.12 -16.21
CA GLN A 356 -21.01 2.40 -14.96
C GLN A 356 -21.34 0.94 -15.27
N TYR A 357 -20.82 0.03 -14.44
CA TYR A 357 -21.07 -1.42 -14.53
C TYR A 357 -20.93 -2.00 -15.95
N THR A 358 -19.99 -1.46 -16.72
CA THR A 358 -19.76 -1.76 -18.13
C THR A 358 -18.36 -2.38 -18.28
N ARG A 359 -18.22 -3.32 -19.22
CA ARG A 359 -16.92 -3.93 -19.57
C ARG A 359 -16.44 -3.37 -20.89
N ILE A 360 -15.16 -3.04 -20.95
CA ILE A 360 -14.47 -2.54 -22.15
C ILE A 360 -13.39 -3.55 -22.52
N GLU A 361 -13.27 -3.86 -23.81
CA GLU A 361 -12.31 -4.85 -24.34
C GLU A 361 -11.66 -4.35 -25.62
N LYS A 362 -10.53 -4.96 -26.01
CA LYS A 362 -9.85 -4.70 -27.30
C LYS A 362 -9.59 -3.22 -27.57
N CYS A 363 -9.33 -2.50 -26.48
CA CYS A 363 -9.25 -1.06 -26.45
C CYS A 363 -7.81 -0.58 -26.30
N GLY A 364 -7.54 0.66 -26.67
CA GLY A 364 -6.22 1.27 -26.57
C GLY A 364 -5.36 1.12 -27.83
N GLN A 365 -4.13 1.60 -27.72
CA GLN A 365 -3.22 1.84 -28.83
C GLN A 365 -1.78 1.46 -28.44
N ARG A 366 -0.84 1.49 -29.39
CA ARG A 366 0.61 1.54 -29.16
C ARG A 366 1.26 2.35 -30.27
N GLY A 367 1.70 3.57 -30.00
CA GLY A 367 2.35 4.48 -30.96
C GLY A 367 1.44 5.47 -31.72
N ILE A 368 0.19 5.65 -31.32
CA ILE A 368 -0.76 6.63 -31.88
C ILE A 368 -1.31 7.50 -30.73
N LEU A 369 -0.88 8.76 -30.66
CA LEU A 369 -1.31 9.67 -29.59
C LEU A 369 -2.79 10.07 -29.74
N GLY A 370 -3.39 10.67 -28.71
CA GLY A 370 -4.80 11.08 -28.74
C GLY A 370 -5.83 9.93 -28.71
N LYS A 371 -5.40 8.66 -28.70
CA LYS A 371 -6.27 7.47 -28.66
C LYS A 371 -6.34 6.84 -27.28
N TYR A 372 -7.08 7.51 -26.39
CA TYR A 372 -7.24 7.11 -24.99
C TYR A 372 -8.33 6.05 -24.81
N CYS A 373 -8.09 5.09 -23.92
CA CYS A 373 -9.12 4.15 -23.49
C CYS A 373 -8.80 3.52 -22.14
N TYR A 374 -9.77 2.77 -21.64
CA TYR A 374 -9.58 1.68 -20.70
C TYR A 374 -9.08 0.43 -21.45
N GLY A 375 -7.76 0.32 -21.68
CA GLY A 375 -7.24 -0.56 -22.73
C GLY A 375 -5.84 -1.14 -22.53
N HIS A 376 -5.36 -1.79 -23.59
CA HIS A 376 -4.17 -2.65 -23.61
C HIS A 376 -2.89 -1.95 -23.18
N GLN A 377 -2.52 -0.79 -23.72
CA GLN A 377 -1.33 -0.06 -23.25
C GLN A 377 -1.56 0.63 -21.89
N ARG A 378 -2.74 1.23 -21.68
CA ARG A 378 -3.05 1.97 -20.46
C ARG A 378 -4.51 1.74 -20.04
N GLY A 379 -4.72 1.46 -18.76
CA GLY A 379 -6.01 1.03 -18.22
C GLY A 379 -6.96 2.17 -17.89
N THR A 380 -6.47 3.39 -17.65
CA THR A 380 -7.23 4.65 -17.63
C THR A 380 -6.24 5.79 -17.77
N THR A 381 -6.45 6.69 -18.73
CA THR A 381 -5.66 7.92 -18.87
C THR A 381 -6.44 9.12 -18.35
N ILE A 382 -5.82 9.88 -17.44
CA ILE A 382 -6.23 11.21 -17.02
C ILE A 382 -5.26 12.18 -17.69
N HIS A 383 -5.77 13.06 -18.55
CA HIS A 383 -4.99 13.96 -19.40
C HIS A 383 -5.72 15.30 -19.43
N GLY A 384 -5.08 16.38 -18.98
CA GLY A 384 -5.69 17.71 -18.92
C GLY A 384 -7.04 17.79 -18.18
N THR A 385 -7.27 16.90 -17.22
CA THR A 385 -8.57 16.69 -16.58
C THR A 385 -8.49 16.93 -15.06
N HIS A 386 -9.52 17.57 -14.50
CA HIS A 386 -9.67 17.81 -13.07
C HIS A 386 -11.00 17.23 -12.57
N LEU A 387 -11.07 16.91 -11.28
CA LEU A 387 -12.30 16.50 -10.57
C LEU A 387 -12.99 15.22 -11.11
N ALA A 388 -12.36 14.47 -12.02
CA ALA A 388 -12.91 13.21 -12.52
C ALA A 388 -12.92 12.14 -11.42
N THR A 389 -13.90 11.23 -11.47
CA THR A 389 -14.02 10.12 -10.52
C THR A 389 -13.78 8.79 -11.24
N ILE A 390 -12.79 8.05 -10.74
CA ILE A 390 -12.37 6.72 -11.21
C ILE A 390 -12.44 5.83 -9.98
N GLU A 391 -13.60 5.20 -9.76
CA GLU A 391 -13.89 4.48 -8.54
C GLU A 391 -14.38 3.03 -8.77
N ASN A 392 -13.94 2.09 -7.93
CA ASN A 392 -14.34 0.68 -7.93
C ASN A 392 -14.08 -0.06 -9.25
N ASN A 393 -13.12 0.38 -10.05
CA ASN A 393 -12.73 -0.28 -11.28
C ASN A 393 -11.85 -1.51 -11.00
N VAL A 394 -11.93 -2.50 -11.88
CA VAL A 394 -11.07 -3.68 -11.85
C VAL A 394 -10.36 -3.81 -13.19
N TYR A 395 -9.05 -3.96 -13.14
CA TYR A 395 -8.16 -4.04 -14.29
C TYR A 395 -7.37 -5.33 -14.24
N ASN A 396 -7.25 -6.01 -15.38
CA ASN A 396 -6.53 -7.27 -15.52
C ASN A 396 -5.81 -7.31 -16.87
N ASP A 397 -4.54 -7.71 -16.86
CA ASP A 397 -3.67 -7.81 -18.05
C ASP A 397 -3.53 -6.49 -18.84
N ILE A 398 -3.50 -5.36 -18.13
CA ILE A 398 -3.14 -4.06 -18.73
C ILE A 398 -1.63 -4.03 -18.97
N ARG A 399 -1.21 -3.91 -20.22
CA ARG A 399 0.18 -3.88 -20.66
C ARG A 399 0.74 -2.47 -20.62
N GLY A 400 1.04 -1.98 -19.43
CA GLY A 400 1.65 -0.67 -19.19
C GLY A 400 1.08 -0.03 -17.94
N ALA A 401 0.92 1.29 -17.92
CA ALA A 401 0.34 1.97 -16.77
C ALA A 401 -1.15 1.61 -16.57
N THR A 402 -1.53 1.02 -15.44
CA THR A 402 -2.95 0.68 -15.19
C THR A 402 -3.81 1.93 -15.01
N ILE A 403 -3.33 2.92 -14.25
CA ILE A 403 -3.89 4.28 -14.22
C ILE A 403 -2.73 5.24 -14.50
N TYR A 404 -2.95 6.20 -15.40
CA TYR A 404 -1.92 7.05 -15.97
C TYR A 404 -2.34 8.52 -15.96
N ILE A 405 -1.59 9.38 -15.26
CA ILE A 405 -1.84 10.82 -15.12
C ILE A 405 -0.79 11.58 -15.95
N GLU A 406 -1.17 12.13 -17.10
CA GLU A 406 -0.24 12.37 -18.22
C GLU A 406 0.53 13.69 -18.19
N ASP A 407 -0.12 14.84 -18.06
CA ASP A 407 0.49 16.11 -18.50
C ASP A 407 1.18 16.87 -17.37
N GLY A 408 0.64 16.77 -16.15
CA GLY A 408 1.13 17.44 -14.96
C GLY A 408 0.15 18.44 -14.35
N ASN A 409 -0.82 18.98 -15.09
CA ASN A 409 -1.81 19.91 -14.54
C ASN A 409 -3.01 19.22 -13.87
N GLU A 410 -3.17 17.90 -13.96
CA GLU A 410 -4.35 17.19 -13.45
C GLU A 410 -4.49 17.36 -11.93
N MET A 411 -5.67 17.76 -11.44
CA MET A 411 -5.88 18.04 -10.01
C MET A 411 -7.18 17.46 -9.50
N TYR A 412 -7.17 17.06 -8.22
CA TYR A 412 -8.35 16.69 -7.45
C TYR A 412 -9.19 15.57 -8.08
N ASN A 413 -8.60 14.79 -8.99
CA ASN A 413 -9.23 13.59 -9.50
C ASN A 413 -9.27 12.52 -8.40
N ARG A 414 -10.39 11.80 -8.32
CA ARG A 414 -10.73 10.85 -7.26
C ARG A 414 -10.51 9.44 -7.76
N ILE A 415 -9.39 8.85 -7.39
CA ILE A 415 -8.92 7.52 -7.81
C ILE A 415 -9.11 6.58 -6.62
N PHE A 416 -10.30 6.00 -6.48
CA PHE A 416 -10.76 5.39 -5.23
C PHE A 416 -11.09 3.89 -5.39
N TYR A 417 -10.57 3.05 -4.50
CA TYR A 417 -10.93 1.63 -4.37
C TYR A 417 -10.81 0.80 -5.66
N ASN A 418 -9.87 1.14 -6.54
CA ASN A 418 -9.63 0.40 -7.78
C ASN A 418 -8.65 -0.76 -7.55
N VAL A 419 -8.79 -1.86 -8.30
CA VAL A 419 -7.86 -3.00 -8.25
C VAL A 419 -7.22 -3.24 -9.61
N GLY A 420 -5.89 -3.27 -9.67
CA GLY A 420 -5.12 -3.62 -10.87
C GLY A 420 -4.24 -4.85 -10.67
N ILE A 421 -4.54 -5.94 -11.37
CA ILE A 421 -3.75 -7.17 -11.35
C ILE A 421 -2.89 -7.23 -12.61
N CYS A 422 -1.57 -7.36 -12.42
CA CYS A 422 -0.71 -7.92 -13.47
C CYS A 422 -0.66 -9.44 -13.32
N PRO A 423 -1.28 -10.23 -14.22
CA PRO A 423 -1.49 -11.65 -13.98
C PRO A 423 -0.30 -12.54 -14.36
N TRP A 424 0.83 -11.98 -14.82
CA TRP A 424 1.95 -12.73 -15.38
C TRP A 424 3.27 -12.45 -14.66
N ALA A 425 4.07 -13.49 -14.45
CA ALA A 425 5.43 -13.35 -13.97
C ALA A 425 6.33 -12.60 -14.97
N LYS A 426 7.29 -11.81 -14.46
CA LYS A 426 8.26 -11.05 -15.26
C LYS A 426 9.09 -11.96 -16.18
N SER A 427 9.41 -13.17 -15.73
CA SER A 427 10.30 -14.13 -16.40
C SER A 427 9.63 -15.09 -17.41
N GLY A 428 8.30 -15.02 -17.57
CA GLY A 428 7.56 -15.91 -18.47
C GLY A 428 7.49 -15.43 -19.92
N GLU A 429 6.95 -16.26 -20.82
CA GLU A 429 6.68 -15.91 -22.25
C GLU A 429 5.86 -14.60 -22.39
N LYS A 430 5.03 -14.29 -21.41
CA LYS A 430 4.22 -13.07 -21.33
C LYS A 430 5.00 -11.82 -20.94
N ARG A 431 6.23 -11.97 -20.40
CA ARG A 431 7.17 -10.88 -20.06
C ARG A 431 6.58 -9.83 -19.10
N GLY A 432 5.86 -10.29 -18.08
CA GLY A 432 5.07 -9.47 -17.16
C GLY A 432 3.94 -8.71 -17.87
N CYS A 433 3.66 -7.49 -17.42
CA CYS A 433 2.66 -6.60 -18.04
C CYS A 433 3.29 -5.40 -18.75
N THR A 434 4.45 -5.61 -19.36
CA THR A 434 5.19 -4.56 -20.06
C THR A 434 4.85 -4.52 -21.56
N ILE A 435 5.09 -3.36 -22.19
CA ILE A 435 4.89 -3.13 -23.62
C ILE A 435 6.02 -2.24 -24.17
N PRO A 436 6.61 -2.56 -25.33
CA PRO A 436 7.72 -1.80 -25.89
C PRO A 436 7.26 -0.77 -26.93
N GLY A 437 8.13 0.19 -27.24
CA GLY A 437 7.90 1.18 -28.27
C GLY A 437 6.64 2.01 -28.02
N THR A 438 6.44 2.50 -26.79
CA THR A 438 5.37 3.47 -26.48
C THR A 438 5.85 4.91 -26.60
N ASP A 439 4.96 5.87 -26.35
CA ASP A 439 5.25 7.29 -26.15
C ASP A 439 5.92 7.60 -24.79
N ASN A 440 5.88 6.67 -23.83
CA ASN A 440 6.46 6.83 -22.51
C ASN A 440 7.07 5.51 -22.00
N ASP A 441 8.38 5.34 -22.19
CA ASP A 441 9.08 4.16 -21.69
C ASP A 441 9.10 4.11 -20.15
N GLN A 442 9.02 5.28 -19.50
CA GLN A 442 8.97 5.48 -18.04
C GLN A 442 7.65 5.06 -17.38
N SER A 443 6.64 4.61 -18.13
CA SER A 443 5.36 4.15 -17.54
C SER A 443 4.89 2.79 -18.04
N ASP A 444 5.47 2.29 -19.14
CA ASP A 444 4.89 1.18 -19.89
C ASP A 444 5.86 -0.01 -20.09
N THR A 445 7.18 0.20 -19.97
CA THR A 445 8.23 -0.80 -20.27
C THR A 445 8.85 -1.45 -19.02
N THR A 446 9.79 -2.38 -19.20
CA THR A 446 10.68 -2.91 -18.14
C THR A 446 11.44 -1.83 -17.35
N LEU A 447 11.54 -0.59 -17.85
CA LEU A 447 12.15 0.50 -17.08
C LEU A 447 11.32 0.84 -15.84
N ASN A 448 10.00 1.05 -16.00
CA ASN A 448 9.17 1.65 -14.95
C ASN A 448 7.64 1.36 -15.05
N GLN A 449 7.19 0.29 -15.73
CA GLN A 449 5.76 -0.10 -15.78
C GLN A 449 5.10 -0.08 -14.39
N ALA A 450 3.93 0.54 -14.27
CA ALA A 450 3.28 0.74 -12.96
C ALA A 450 1.78 0.41 -12.92
N GLY A 451 1.29 0.08 -11.73
CA GLY A 451 -0.14 0.09 -11.43
C GLY A 451 -0.69 1.51 -11.52
N LEU A 452 -0.27 2.40 -10.63
CA LEU A 452 -0.56 3.83 -10.69
C LEU A 452 0.70 4.60 -11.14
N TRP A 453 0.62 5.31 -12.27
CA TRP A 453 1.66 6.22 -12.75
C TRP A 453 1.16 7.66 -12.83
N GLY A 454 1.99 8.65 -12.50
CA GLY A 454 1.61 10.04 -12.72
C GLY A 454 2.73 11.07 -12.74
N LEU A 455 2.51 12.14 -13.51
CA LEU A 455 3.24 13.40 -13.40
C LEU A 455 2.68 14.31 -12.30
N SER A 456 1.34 14.32 -12.10
CA SER A 456 0.70 15.27 -11.18
C SER A 456 0.34 14.69 -9.81
N PHE A 457 0.91 15.28 -8.76
CA PHE A 457 0.77 14.82 -7.38
C PHE A 457 -0.52 15.30 -6.67
N THR A 458 -1.21 16.31 -7.20
CA THR A 458 -2.37 16.94 -6.52
C THR A 458 -3.68 16.18 -6.75
N ASN A 459 -3.62 14.84 -6.83
CA ASN A 459 -4.76 13.96 -7.04
C ASN A 459 -5.03 13.12 -5.79
N TYR A 460 -6.25 12.58 -5.66
CA TYR A 460 -6.67 11.81 -4.48
C TYR A 460 -6.68 10.32 -4.82
N ALA A 461 -5.76 9.54 -4.23
CA ALA A 461 -5.71 8.08 -4.40
C ALA A 461 -5.96 7.39 -3.05
N ILE A 462 -7.13 6.74 -2.93
CA ILE A 462 -7.59 6.15 -1.67
C ILE A 462 -7.94 4.67 -1.87
N GLY A 463 -7.39 3.78 -1.03
CA GLY A 463 -7.81 2.37 -0.97
C GLY A 463 -7.59 1.56 -2.25
N ASN A 464 -6.76 2.02 -3.19
CA ASN A 464 -6.46 1.28 -4.41
C ASN A 464 -5.51 0.12 -4.11
N ARG A 465 -5.59 -0.96 -4.89
CA ARG A 465 -4.75 -2.14 -4.72
C ARG A 465 -4.12 -2.57 -6.04
N PHE A 466 -2.80 -2.64 -6.09
CA PHE A 466 -2.08 -3.07 -7.30
C PHE A 466 -1.13 -4.22 -6.97
N ALA A 467 -1.32 -5.35 -7.65
CA ALA A 467 -0.64 -6.61 -7.38
C ALA A 467 0.27 -6.99 -8.55
N ASN A 468 1.50 -7.43 -8.24
CA ASN A 468 2.44 -8.12 -9.16
C ASN A 468 2.90 -7.29 -10.39
N ASN A 469 2.47 -6.03 -10.51
CA ASN A 469 3.00 -5.04 -11.46
C ASN A 469 4.50 -4.81 -11.24
N TYR A 470 5.23 -4.32 -12.24
CA TYR A 470 6.65 -4.03 -12.04
C TYR A 470 6.86 -2.94 -10.97
N ASN A 471 6.02 -1.90 -10.98
CA ASN A 471 5.87 -0.92 -9.91
C ASN A 471 4.41 -0.88 -9.42
N GLY A 472 4.17 -0.71 -8.13
CA GLY A 472 2.84 -0.51 -7.56
C GLY A 472 2.31 0.89 -7.84
N MET A 473 2.98 1.89 -7.26
CA MET A 473 2.78 3.30 -7.55
C MET A 473 4.12 3.95 -7.91
N LEU A 474 4.13 4.71 -8.99
CA LEU A 474 5.27 5.51 -9.41
C LEU A 474 4.81 6.91 -9.81
N TYR A 475 5.09 7.88 -8.95
CA TYR A 475 5.11 9.27 -9.41
C TYR A 475 6.54 9.63 -9.86
N GLN A 476 6.67 10.21 -11.05
CA GLN A 476 7.96 10.52 -11.68
C GLN A 476 7.89 11.84 -12.45
N GLU A 477 8.70 12.82 -12.09
CA GLU A 477 8.83 14.10 -12.81
C GLU A 477 10.09 14.20 -13.66
N GLN A 478 11.06 13.30 -13.45
CA GLN A 478 12.35 13.34 -14.14
C GLN A 478 12.20 13.21 -15.66
N GLY A 479 12.72 14.20 -16.40
CA GLY A 479 12.55 14.37 -17.85
C GLY A 479 11.29 15.14 -18.27
N PHE A 480 10.46 15.53 -17.30
CA PHE A 480 9.19 16.24 -17.49
C PHE A 480 9.03 17.39 -16.47
N GLU A 481 10.13 17.89 -15.89
CA GLU A 481 10.17 18.74 -14.68
C GLU A 481 9.26 19.99 -14.78
N SER A 482 9.04 20.48 -16.01
CA SER A 482 8.24 21.66 -16.34
C SER A 482 6.90 21.35 -17.02
N GLY A 483 6.39 20.11 -16.91
CA GLY A 483 5.19 19.62 -17.57
C GLY A 483 5.48 18.89 -18.89
N ARG A 484 4.48 18.15 -19.38
CA ARG A 484 4.54 17.36 -20.62
C ARG A 484 3.59 17.92 -21.68
N GLY A 485 3.84 17.59 -22.96
CA GLY A 485 2.99 17.97 -24.08
C GLY A 485 2.82 19.48 -24.19
N GLN A 486 1.56 19.93 -24.26
CA GLN A 486 1.20 21.34 -24.31
C GLN A 486 1.52 22.14 -23.04
N LEU A 487 1.85 21.47 -21.92
CA LEU A 487 2.20 22.10 -20.66
C LEU A 487 3.70 22.33 -20.48
N SER A 488 4.55 21.86 -21.39
CA SER A 488 6.01 21.97 -21.29
C SER A 488 6.46 23.43 -21.11
N GLY A 489 7.07 23.73 -19.95
CA GLY A 489 7.51 25.07 -19.56
C GLY A 489 6.49 25.88 -18.75
N LEU A 490 5.31 25.34 -18.47
CA LEU A 490 4.22 26.01 -17.73
C LEU A 490 4.00 25.45 -16.33
N GLU A 491 4.52 24.25 -16.04
CA GLU A 491 4.40 23.57 -14.75
C GLU A 491 5.71 23.61 -13.94
N CYS A 492 5.62 23.21 -12.68
CA CYS A 492 6.78 22.97 -11.82
C CYS A 492 6.59 21.69 -10.98
N LEU A 493 6.66 20.53 -11.65
CA LEU A 493 6.19 19.24 -11.13
C LEU A 493 6.83 18.87 -9.78
N SER A 494 8.16 19.05 -9.67
CA SER A 494 8.94 18.89 -8.44
C SER A 494 8.32 19.54 -7.18
N PHE A 495 7.53 20.61 -7.37
CA PHE A 495 7.07 21.50 -6.30
C PHE A 495 5.56 21.50 -6.11
N GLN A 496 4.85 20.60 -6.81
CA GLN A 496 3.41 20.49 -6.69
C GLN A 496 2.99 20.02 -5.29
N ARG A 497 1.84 20.52 -4.83
CA ARG A 497 1.18 20.02 -3.63
C ARG A 497 0.79 18.55 -3.80
N ILE A 498 1.02 17.73 -2.78
CA ILE A 498 0.51 16.35 -2.72
C ILE A 498 -0.98 16.36 -2.35
N GLY A 499 -1.79 15.62 -3.09
CA GLY A 499 -3.18 15.34 -2.72
C GLY A 499 -3.28 14.26 -1.64
N ARG A 500 -4.49 13.77 -1.36
CA ARG A 500 -4.70 12.68 -0.38
C ARG A 500 -4.28 11.33 -0.97
N LEU A 501 -3.14 10.79 -0.50
CA LEU A 501 -2.69 9.43 -0.79
C LEU A 501 -2.85 8.58 0.48
N GLU A 502 -3.92 7.77 0.55
CA GLU A 502 -4.30 7.08 1.78
C GLU A 502 -4.74 5.61 1.58
N GLY A 503 -4.20 4.69 2.38
CA GLY A 503 -4.73 3.33 2.52
C GLY A 503 -4.57 2.43 1.30
N ASN A 504 -3.70 2.80 0.37
CA ASN A 504 -3.45 2.01 -0.83
C ASN A 504 -2.59 0.78 -0.49
N THR A 505 -2.74 -0.31 -1.24
CA THR A 505 -1.93 -1.52 -1.07
C THR A 505 -1.15 -1.85 -2.34
N PHE A 506 0.16 -1.96 -2.23
CA PHE A 506 1.05 -2.30 -3.35
C PHE A 506 1.84 -3.54 -2.97
N HIS A 507 1.69 -4.63 -3.72
CA HIS A 507 2.32 -5.88 -3.30
C HIS A 507 2.79 -6.77 -4.43
N GLY A 508 3.81 -7.57 -4.09
CA GLY A 508 4.46 -8.48 -5.03
C GLY A 508 5.12 -7.76 -6.20
N CYS A 509 5.44 -6.47 -6.09
CA CYS A 509 5.90 -5.67 -7.23
C CYS A 509 7.40 -5.84 -7.52
N GLY A 510 7.74 -5.93 -8.81
CA GLY A 510 9.07 -6.28 -9.33
C GLY A 510 10.19 -5.31 -8.98
N ARG A 511 9.87 -4.06 -8.67
CA ARG A 511 10.79 -3.02 -8.22
C ARG A 511 10.14 -2.17 -7.13
N PHE A 512 9.24 -1.26 -7.49
CA PHE A 512 8.70 -0.27 -6.54
C PHE A 512 7.33 -0.66 -5.96
N GLY A 513 7.11 -0.36 -4.68
CA GLY A 513 5.80 -0.36 -4.01
C GLY A 513 5.14 1.02 -4.07
N THR A 514 4.83 1.64 -2.92
CA THR A 514 4.68 3.09 -2.78
C THR A 514 6.03 3.74 -3.11
N TYR A 515 6.18 4.37 -4.29
CA TYR A 515 7.43 5.04 -4.65
C TYR A 515 7.28 6.35 -5.42
N VAL A 516 8.26 7.23 -5.21
CA VAL A 516 8.39 8.54 -5.85
C VAL A 516 9.79 8.67 -6.47
N LEU A 517 9.87 8.57 -7.81
CA LEU A 517 11.10 8.66 -8.60
C LEU A 517 11.23 10.07 -9.19
N ALA A 518 11.36 11.04 -8.29
CA ALA A 518 11.21 12.47 -8.57
C ALA A 518 11.97 13.31 -7.54
N ASN A 519 12.20 14.59 -7.84
CA ASN A 519 12.59 15.59 -6.83
C ASN A 519 11.33 16.19 -6.20
N VAL A 520 10.79 15.61 -5.13
CA VAL A 520 9.49 16.05 -4.57
C VAL A 520 9.68 16.87 -3.30
N PHE A 521 9.49 18.17 -3.46
CA PHE A 521 9.56 19.16 -2.40
C PHE A 521 8.36 20.10 -2.55
N PRO A 522 7.17 19.69 -2.07
CA PRO A 522 5.93 20.43 -2.29
C PRO A 522 6.03 21.86 -1.78
N LYS A 523 5.45 22.82 -2.50
CA LYS A 523 5.53 24.26 -2.16
C LYS A 523 4.17 24.93 -2.11
N LYS A 524 4.14 26.09 -1.45
CA LYS A 524 2.99 27.01 -1.45
C LYS A 524 2.92 27.72 -2.80
N THR A 525 2.14 27.15 -3.73
CA THR A 525 1.88 27.70 -5.06
C THR A 525 0.44 28.19 -5.19
N ASP A 526 0.17 29.02 -6.19
CA ASP A 526 -1.14 29.61 -6.49
C ASP A 526 -1.97 28.79 -7.50
N ARG A 527 -1.67 27.49 -7.60
CA ARG A 527 -2.23 26.50 -8.53
C ARG A 527 -3.71 26.20 -8.21
N SER A 528 -4.60 26.23 -9.20
CA SER A 528 -6.05 26.01 -9.00
C SER A 528 -6.77 25.47 -10.24
N VAL A 529 -7.98 24.91 -10.05
CA VAL A 529 -8.85 24.44 -11.14
C VAL A 529 -9.20 25.58 -12.11
N ASP A 530 -9.49 26.78 -11.59
CA ASP A 530 -9.80 27.98 -12.40
C ASP A 530 -8.64 28.40 -13.33
N LYS A 531 -7.40 28.03 -12.98
CA LYS A 531 -6.19 28.23 -13.80
C LYS A 531 -5.86 27.01 -14.66
N ASN A 532 -6.81 26.11 -14.90
CA ASN A 532 -6.59 24.83 -15.58
C ASN A 532 -5.45 24.02 -14.94
N GLY A 533 -5.34 24.10 -13.61
CA GLY A 533 -4.29 23.48 -12.83
C GLY A 533 -2.89 24.10 -12.95
N LEU A 534 -2.72 25.28 -13.56
CA LEU A 534 -1.40 25.92 -13.72
C LEU A 534 -0.98 26.81 -12.53
N PRO A 535 0.30 26.83 -12.12
CA PRO A 535 0.85 27.79 -11.17
C PRO A 535 1.40 29.06 -11.87
N THR A 536 1.51 30.16 -11.14
CA THR A 536 2.41 31.26 -11.53
C THR A 536 3.84 30.86 -11.20
N LEU A 537 4.72 30.70 -12.20
CA LEU A 537 6.08 30.16 -12.02
C LEU A 537 6.96 30.85 -10.95
N SER A 538 6.67 32.11 -10.57
CA SER A 538 7.37 32.79 -9.48
C SER A 538 7.04 32.24 -8.09
N THR A 539 5.90 31.55 -7.91
CA THR A 539 5.51 30.88 -6.65
C THR A 539 6.21 29.52 -6.46
N CYS A 540 6.75 28.94 -7.53
CA CYS A 540 7.53 27.70 -7.52
C CYS A 540 8.93 27.82 -6.86
N ARG A 541 9.32 28.99 -6.37
CA ARG A 541 10.65 29.24 -5.76
C ARG A 541 10.82 28.53 -4.43
N GLU A 542 12.03 28.03 -4.17
CA GLU A 542 12.48 27.40 -2.92
C GLU A 542 12.26 28.28 -1.69
N TRP A 543 12.38 29.59 -1.89
CA TRP A 543 12.40 30.60 -0.85
C TRP A 543 11.28 31.63 -1.07
N THR A 544 10.65 32.05 0.02
CA THR A 544 9.80 33.25 0.03
C THR A 544 10.64 34.50 -0.28
N THR A 545 9.99 35.64 -0.52
CA THR A 545 10.68 36.94 -0.73
C THR A 545 11.57 37.34 0.45
N ASN A 546 11.33 36.80 1.64
CA ASN A 546 12.08 37.08 2.86
C ASN A 546 13.24 36.08 3.09
N GLY A 547 13.40 35.11 2.19
CA GLY A 547 14.40 34.04 2.31
C GLY A 547 13.97 32.88 3.21
N GLU A 548 12.69 32.78 3.58
CA GLU A 548 12.16 31.68 4.40
C GLU A 548 11.73 30.49 3.54
N ASP A 549 11.77 29.28 4.10
CA ASP A 549 11.43 28.03 3.42
C ASP A 549 9.98 28.08 2.90
N ASN A 550 9.81 27.92 1.57
CA ASN A 550 8.50 27.96 0.89
C ASN A 550 7.81 26.58 0.79
N GLY A 551 8.36 25.57 1.49
CA GLY A 551 7.81 24.21 1.56
C GLY A 551 6.38 24.13 2.09
N LEU A 552 5.70 23.04 1.74
CA LEU A 552 4.34 22.70 2.12
C LEU A 552 4.28 21.24 2.61
N PRO A 553 4.42 21.01 3.93
CA PRO A 553 4.30 19.70 4.56
C PRO A 553 3.11 18.86 4.09
N ALA A 554 3.38 17.60 3.78
CA ALA A 554 2.43 16.61 3.29
C ALA A 554 2.73 15.21 3.86
N THR A 555 1.76 14.31 3.71
CA THR A 555 1.73 12.95 4.28
C THR A 555 1.36 11.89 3.25
N PHE A 556 1.95 10.71 3.33
CA PHE A 556 1.36 9.46 2.82
C PHE A 556 0.80 8.70 4.03
N MET A 557 -0.47 8.32 4.00
CA MET A 557 -1.17 7.80 5.16
C MET A 557 -1.66 6.37 4.98
N HIS A 558 -1.53 5.50 5.98
CA HIS A 558 -2.16 4.16 6.01
C HIS A 558 -1.82 3.20 4.82
N ASN A 559 -0.88 3.55 3.94
CA ASN A 559 -0.47 2.67 2.84
C ASN A 559 0.16 1.37 3.39
N ILE A 560 -0.01 0.29 2.63
CA ILE A 560 0.47 -1.05 2.94
C ILE A 560 1.33 -1.56 1.78
N ASP A 561 2.57 -1.89 2.08
CA ASP A 561 3.55 -2.35 1.12
C ASP A 561 4.13 -3.70 1.55
N TYR A 562 4.06 -4.74 0.71
CA TYR A 562 4.69 -6.02 1.00
C TYR A 562 5.18 -6.80 -0.22
N GLY A 563 6.29 -7.53 -0.06
CA GLY A 563 6.87 -8.37 -1.12
C GLY A 563 7.46 -7.59 -2.31
N ASN A 564 7.72 -6.29 -2.13
CA ASN A 564 8.32 -5.39 -3.12
C ASN A 564 9.85 -5.30 -2.94
N VAL A 565 10.59 -4.76 -3.91
CA VAL A 565 12.05 -4.57 -3.78
C VAL A 565 12.40 -3.25 -3.08
N PHE A 566 11.65 -2.20 -3.38
CA PHE A 566 11.86 -0.85 -2.84
C PHE A 566 10.53 -0.15 -2.54
N VAL A 567 10.46 0.52 -1.40
CA VAL A 567 9.36 1.40 -0.97
C VAL A 567 10.02 2.70 -0.51
N GLY A 568 9.46 3.88 -0.79
CA GLY A 568 10.11 5.14 -0.41
C GLY A 568 10.17 6.17 -1.53
N GLN A 569 11.32 6.83 -1.68
CA GLN A 569 11.47 7.97 -2.58
C GLN A 569 12.93 8.29 -2.94
N TYR A 570 13.12 8.98 -4.06
CA TYR A 570 14.44 9.39 -4.52
C TYR A 570 14.95 10.61 -3.72
N ASN A 571 14.66 11.83 -4.19
CA ASN A 571 14.98 13.07 -3.50
C ASN A 571 13.66 13.69 -3.04
N ALA A 572 13.38 13.71 -1.73
CA ALA A 572 12.15 14.32 -1.27
C ALA A 572 12.22 14.86 0.16
N GLY A 573 11.47 15.92 0.43
CA GLY A 573 11.37 16.60 1.72
C GLY A 573 9.97 17.18 1.88
N ASP A 574 9.64 17.59 3.11
CA ASP A 574 8.26 17.93 3.48
C ASP A 574 7.25 16.78 3.26
N LEU A 575 7.71 15.53 3.17
CA LEU A 575 6.88 14.32 3.03
C LEU A 575 7.02 13.40 4.25
N GLN A 576 5.91 13.13 4.93
CA GLN A 576 5.84 12.24 6.09
C GLN A 576 5.18 10.91 5.71
N TYR A 577 5.83 9.78 6.04
CA TYR A 577 5.15 8.48 6.06
C TYR A 577 4.45 8.31 7.40
N ARG A 578 3.12 8.24 7.41
CA ARG A 578 2.34 8.13 8.64
C ARG A 578 1.37 6.96 8.61
N PHE A 579 1.30 6.21 9.71
CA PHE A 579 0.54 4.96 9.76
C PHE A 579 0.91 3.97 8.63
N HIS A 580 2.14 4.07 8.10
CA HIS A 580 2.61 3.27 6.98
C HIS A 580 2.98 1.87 7.46
N THR A 581 2.56 0.85 6.72
CA THR A 581 2.93 -0.54 7.00
C THR A 581 3.80 -1.09 5.87
N SER A 582 5.01 -1.52 6.20
CA SER A 582 5.98 -2.07 5.24
C SER A 582 6.52 -3.40 5.76
N ILE A 583 6.25 -4.50 5.05
CA ILE A 583 6.51 -5.86 5.53
C ILE A 583 7.14 -6.72 4.44
N GLU A 584 8.24 -7.42 4.74
CA GLU A 584 8.86 -8.40 3.81
C GLU A 584 9.24 -7.77 2.45
N ASN A 585 9.49 -6.46 2.42
CA ASN A 585 10.11 -5.76 1.30
C ASN A 585 11.63 -5.78 1.46
N ASN A 586 12.38 -5.91 0.36
CA ASN A 586 13.85 -5.89 0.45
C ASN A 586 14.35 -4.57 1.07
N ASN A 587 13.76 -3.43 0.67
CA ASN A 587 13.85 -2.17 1.39
C ASN A 587 12.45 -1.72 1.84
N LEU A 588 12.24 -1.70 3.16
CA LEU A 588 11.04 -1.25 3.85
C LEU A 588 10.83 0.27 3.69
N ILE A 589 11.94 1.02 3.69
CA ILE A 589 12.06 2.38 3.16
C ILE A 589 13.41 2.49 2.45
N TYR A 590 13.43 3.19 1.33
CA TYR A 590 14.57 3.58 0.53
C TYR A 590 14.44 5.06 0.22
N TRP A 591 15.31 5.89 0.80
CA TRP A 591 15.22 7.36 0.71
C TRP A 591 16.63 7.93 0.53
N LYS A 592 16.92 8.63 -0.57
CA LYS A 592 18.30 9.09 -0.88
C LYS A 592 18.67 10.39 -0.17
N GLU A 593 17.84 11.43 -0.31
CA GLU A 593 18.07 12.77 0.28
C GLU A 593 16.77 13.42 0.78
N THR A 594 16.89 14.23 1.84
CA THR A 594 15.80 15.01 2.44
C THR A 594 16.30 16.25 3.21
N LYS A 595 15.34 17.05 3.70
CA LYS A 595 15.50 18.17 4.65
C LYS A 595 14.49 18.05 5.80
N ASN A 596 14.64 18.86 6.85
CA ASN A 596 13.58 19.04 7.85
C ASN A 596 12.33 19.72 7.26
N PHE A 597 11.20 19.49 7.92
CA PHE A 597 9.91 20.04 7.53
C PHE A 597 9.88 21.56 7.72
N GLN A 598 9.22 22.25 6.78
CA GLN A 598 9.01 23.69 6.82
C GLN A 598 8.25 24.15 8.09
N ASP A 599 7.43 23.27 8.68
CA ASP A 599 6.73 23.53 9.95
C ASP A 599 7.64 23.54 11.19
N GLY A 600 8.89 23.08 11.07
CA GLY A 600 9.87 23.02 12.16
C GLY A 600 9.54 22.02 13.28
N CYS A 601 8.61 21.08 13.07
CA CYS A 601 8.04 20.22 14.10
C CYS A 601 7.81 18.74 13.68
N SER A 602 7.48 18.48 12.43
CA SER A 602 7.04 17.16 11.98
C SER A 602 8.19 16.15 11.83
N SER A 603 7.88 14.90 12.13
CA SER A 603 8.74 13.73 11.91
C SER A 603 8.61 13.18 10.49
N HIS A 604 9.67 12.56 9.98
CA HIS A 604 9.73 11.99 8.63
C HIS A 604 8.95 10.68 8.52
N ILE A 605 8.94 9.89 9.59
CA ILE A 605 8.15 8.67 9.70
C ILE A 605 7.47 8.66 11.07
N ALA A 606 6.15 8.48 11.11
CA ALA A 606 5.34 8.58 12.32
C ALA A 606 4.33 7.44 12.44
N ASP A 607 4.07 6.97 13.65
CA ASP A 607 2.96 6.05 13.99
C ASP A 607 2.95 4.76 13.11
N SER A 608 4.11 4.23 12.67
CA SER A 608 4.23 3.26 11.56
C SER A 608 4.81 1.89 11.96
N PHE A 609 4.50 0.84 11.17
CA PHE A 609 4.87 -0.56 11.46
C PHE A 609 5.74 -1.17 10.35
N TYR A 610 7.00 -1.49 10.66
CA TYR A 610 7.97 -2.05 9.70
C TYR A 610 8.48 -3.42 10.15
N GLY A 611 8.48 -4.43 9.27
CA GLY A 611 8.93 -5.77 9.63
C GLY A 611 9.65 -6.53 8.51
N SER A 612 10.74 -7.23 8.86
CA SER A 612 11.52 -8.09 7.96
C SER A 612 12.04 -7.38 6.69
N GLY A 613 13.11 -6.57 6.80
CA GLY A 613 13.72 -5.88 5.65
C GLY A 613 14.65 -4.70 6.00
N ASN A 614 15.10 -3.92 5.00
CA ASN A 614 16.04 -2.81 5.17
C ASN A 614 15.39 -1.41 5.26
N LEU A 615 15.85 -0.58 6.18
CA LEU A 615 15.67 0.88 6.18
C LEU A 615 16.91 1.53 5.58
N ALA A 616 16.89 1.75 4.26
CA ALA A 616 17.90 2.51 3.54
C ALA A 616 17.63 4.02 3.71
N LEU A 617 18.24 4.60 4.74
CA LEU A 617 17.99 5.95 5.23
C LEU A 617 18.74 7.03 4.41
N PRO A 618 18.25 8.28 4.39
CA PRO A 618 18.82 9.33 3.54
C PRO A 618 20.12 9.88 4.09
N GLY A 619 21.07 10.18 3.21
CA GLY A 619 22.30 10.93 3.54
C GLY A 619 22.08 12.44 3.58
N GLY A 620 20.84 12.86 3.85
CA GLY A 620 20.38 14.24 3.72
C GLY A 620 20.81 15.16 4.86
N HIS A 621 20.23 16.34 4.85
CA HIS A 621 20.47 17.37 5.85
C HIS A 621 19.45 17.25 6.99
N GLY A 622 19.92 17.45 8.22
CA GLY A 622 19.04 17.70 9.36
C GLY A 622 18.84 16.55 10.33
N ALA A 623 17.81 16.72 11.14
CA ALA A 623 17.30 15.69 12.04
C ALA A 623 16.22 14.88 11.32
N PHE A 624 16.54 13.63 10.97
CA PHE A 624 15.59 12.68 10.39
C PHE A 624 14.89 11.92 11.52
N ILE A 625 13.63 12.25 11.79
CA ILE A 625 12.93 11.75 12.97
C ILE A 625 12.04 10.56 12.61
N LEU A 626 12.21 9.45 13.32
CA LEU A 626 11.31 8.29 13.33
C LEU A 626 10.59 8.24 14.68
N GLU A 627 9.26 8.30 14.66
CA GLU A 627 8.42 8.55 15.84
C GLU A 627 7.30 7.51 15.98
N ASN A 628 7.07 7.00 17.20
CA ASN A 628 6.04 5.99 17.51
C ASN A 628 6.14 4.73 16.63
N MET A 629 7.37 4.30 16.31
CA MET A 629 7.64 3.19 15.41
C MET A 629 7.47 1.83 16.09
N VAL A 630 6.86 0.88 15.38
CA VAL A 630 6.89 -0.55 15.74
C VAL A 630 7.74 -1.29 14.72
N PHE A 631 8.84 -1.88 15.18
CA PHE A 631 9.69 -2.76 14.38
C PHE A 631 9.40 -4.22 14.72
N ASN A 632 9.26 -5.08 13.72
CA ASN A 632 8.96 -6.50 13.93
C ASN A 632 10.02 -7.41 13.28
N ASN A 633 10.44 -8.45 14.01
CA ASN A 633 11.48 -9.39 13.60
C ASN A 633 12.80 -8.68 13.21
N GLN A 634 13.33 -8.94 12.02
CA GLN A 634 14.63 -8.46 11.57
C GLN A 634 14.48 -7.21 10.70
N VAL A 635 14.75 -6.04 11.27
CA VAL A 635 14.79 -4.76 10.54
C VAL A 635 16.22 -4.25 10.55
N HIS A 636 16.81 -4.06 9.38
CA HIS A 636 18.15 -3.52 9.20
C HIS A 636 18.10 -1.99 9.04
N PHE A 637 19.11 -1.27 9.52
CA PHE A 637 19.26 0.17 9.31
C PHE A 637 20.53 0.41 8.48
N GLU A 638 20.38 0.94 7.27
CA GLU A 638 21.49 1.36 6.43
C GLU A 638 21.55 2.89 6.41
N SER A 639 22.53 3.44 7.14
CA SER A 639 22.74 4.88 7.24
C SER A 639 23.27 5.48 5.94
N SER A 640 22.89 6.72 5.63
CA SER A 640 23.43 7.53 4.52
C SER A 640 23.61 6.76 3.20
N HIS A 641 22.71 5.82 2.89
CA HIS A 641 23.01 4.72 1.96
C HIS A 641 23.37 5.18 0.55
N HIS A 642 22.85 6.34 0.13
CA HIS A 642 23.04 6.92 -1.20
C HIS A 642 24.03 8.11 -1.22
N CYS A 643 24.80 8.30 -0.15
CA CYS A 643 25.85 9.30 -0.08
C CYS A 643 26.86 9.16 -1.23
N GLN A 644 27.31 10.28 -1.81
CA GLN A 644 28.30 10.33 -2.91
C GLN A 644 27.90 9.66 -4.23
N ILE A 645 26.71 9.06 -4.33
CA ILE A 645 26.23 8.48 -5.59
C ILE A 645 25.47 9.58 -6.35
N GLY A 646 26.11 10.14 -7.37
CA GLY A 646 25.58 11.27 -8.15
C GLY A 646 25.66 12.58 -7.38
N VAL A 647 24.52 13.26 -7.23
CA VAL A 647 24.39 14.58 -6.55
C VAL A 647 23.79 14.49 -5.14
N THR A 648 23.51 13.27 -4.65
CA THR A 648 22.76 13.05 -3.41
C THR A 648 23.65 12.90 -2.19
N GLY A 649 23.21 13.50 -1.09
CA GLY A 649 23.89 13.54 0.20
C GLY A 649 24.35 14.96 0.53
N VAL A 650 24.04 15.45 1.73
CA VAL A 650 24.44 16.78 2.20
C VAL A 650 25.50 16.62 3.27
N LEU A 651 26.77 16.61 2.86
CA LEU A 651 27.93 16.18 3.67
C LEU A 651 27.77 14.78 4.32
N CYS A 652 26.66 14.08 4.06
CA CYS A 652 26.31 12.76 4.57
C CYS A 652 26.31 12.65 6.09
N MET A 653 25.89 13.72 6.78
CA MET A 653 25.85 13.79 8.25
C MET A 653 24.45 13.98 8.86
N PRO A 654 23.45 13.16 8.48
CA PRO A 654 22.13 13.20 9.11
C PRO A 654 22.21 12.80 10.58
N THR A 655 21.37 13.42 11.40
CA THR A 655 21.09 12.96 12.77
C THR A 655 19.80 12.15 12.74
N TYR A 656 19.88 10.83 12.86
CA TYR A 656 18.71 9.97 12.96
C TYR A 656 18.17 9.98 14.40
N VAL A 657 16.98 10.52 14.60
CA VAL A 657 16.36 10.68 15.92
C VAL A 657 15.23 9.67 16.07
N PHE A 658 15.24 8.92 17.16
CA PHE A 658 14.23 7.92 17.47
C PHE A 658 13.40 8.30 18.70
N VAL A 659 12.09 8.42 18.50
CA VAL A 659 11.12 8.77 19.54
C VAL A 659 10.13 7.62 19.70
N ASN A 660 9.93 7.13 20.93
CA ASN A 660 8.98 6.09 21.31
C ASN A 660 9.00 4.84 20.39
N MET A 661 10.17 4.23 20.22
CA MET A 661 10.34 2.97 19.50
C MET A 661 9.85 1.76 20.31
N LYS A 662 9.21 0.82 19.63
CA LYS A 662 8.89 -0.53 20.12
C LYS A 662 9.46 -1.59 19.18
N TRP A 663 9.83 -2.75 19.72
CA TRP A 663 10.30 -3.88 18.94
C TRP A 663 9.58 -5.17 19.36
N THR A 664 9.05 -5.89 18.38
CA THR A 664 8.34 -7.18 18.54
C THR A 664 9.02 -8.29 17.75
N GLY A 665 8.72 -9.55 18.10
CA GLY A 665 9.32 -10.71 17.43
C GLY A 665 10.79 -10.96 17.80
N VAL A 666 11.46 -11.80 16.99
CA VAL A 666 12.80 -12.35 17.28
C VAL A 666 13.85 -11.78 16.31
N ILE A 667 15.01 -11.41 16.87
CA ILE A 667 16.21 -11.04 16.11
C ILE A 667 17.24 -12.15 16.29
N SER A 668 17.93 -12.56 15.22
CA SER A 668 19.04 -13.52 15.30
C SER A 668 20.30 -12.86 15.85
N ASP A 669 21.09 -13.56 16.66
CA ASP A 669 22.39 -13.07 17.17
C ASP A 669 23.44 -12.89 16.06
N GLU A 670 23.22 -13.48 14.88
CA GLU A 670 24.07 -13.31 13.69
C GLU A 670 23.64 -12.14 12.79
N PHE A 671 22.56 -11.43 13.14
CA PHE A 671 21.98 -10.35 12.34
C PHE A 671 22.80 -9.05 12.44
N SER A 672 23.19 -8.49 11.29
CA SER A 672 23.68 -7.12 11.23
C SER A 672 22.49 -6.17 11.38
N LEU A 673 22.46 -5.41 12.47
CA LEU A 673 21.38 -4.46 12.74
C LEU A 673 21.59 -3.12 12.05
N LEU A 674 22.85 -2.68 11.96
CA LEU A 674 23.26 -1.40 11.43
C LEU A 674 24.32 -1.61 10.35
N LYS A 675 24.27 -0.83 9.27
CA LYS A 675 25.30 -0.69 8.25
C LYS A 675 25.65 0.78 8.06
N TRP A 676 26.94 1.05 7.94
CA TRP A 676 27.47 2.40 7.79
C TRP A 676 27.53 2.81 6.33
N GLY A 677 26.92 3.96 6.01
CA GLY A 677 27.02 4.57 4.69
C GLY A 677 28.37 5.25 4.45
N PRO A 678 28.64 5.67 3.21
CA PRO A 678 29.82 6.47 2.88
C PRO A 678 29.94 7.73 3.76
N ASN A 679 31.17 8.21 3.92
CA ASN A 679 31.63 9.24 4.88
C ASN A 679 31.68 8.86 6.36
N ASN A 680 31.06 7.77 6.82
CA ASN A 680 31.04 7.41 8.25
C ASN A 680 30.40 8.51 9.14
N GLY A 681 29.65 9.45 8.54
CA GLY A 681 29.18 10.68 9.18
C GLY A 681 27.86 10.54 9.95
N ALA A 682 27.04 9.55 9.60
CA ALA A 682 25.75 9.35 10.23
C ALA A 682 25.85 9.08 11.74
N MET A 683 24.82 9.50 12.46
CA MET A 683 24.66 9.25 13.89
C MET A 683 23.20 8.94 14.22
N PHE A 684 23.00 8.12 15.25
CA PHE A 684 21.70 7.73 15.76
C PHE A 684 21.56 8.16 17.22
N THR A 685 20.42 8.75 17.58
CA THR A 685 20.15 9.21 18.95
C THR A 685 18.69 8.94 19.32
N LEU A 686 18.44 8.70 20.60
CA LEU A 686 17.09 8.78 21.16
C LEU A 686 16.60 10.25 21.18
N GLY A 687 15.29 10.42 21.37
CA GLY A 687 14.68 11.71 21.68
C GLY A 687 14.98 12.17 23.12
N PRO A 688 15.04 13.48 23.39
CA PRO A 688 15.35 14.04 24.72
C PRO A 688 14.46 13.60 25.89
N ASP A 689 13.27 13.06 25.64
CA ASP A 689 12.41 12.51 26.68
C ASP A 689 12.83 11.08 27.04
N GLU A 690 13.18 10.25 26.04
CA GLU A 690 13.72 8.90 26.22
C GLU A 690 15.18 8.90 26.71
N GLU A 691 15.97 9.93 26.39
CA GLU A 691 17.32 10.15 26.93
C GLU A 691 17.37 10.14 28.47
N GLN A 692 16.26 10.46 29.14
CA GLN A 692 16.15 10.47 30.60
C GLN A 692 15.97 9.08 31.22
N ASN A 693 15.61 8.05 30.42
CA ASN A 693 15.30 6.72 30.92
C ASN A 693 15.88 5.61 30.02
N LEU A 694 17.17 5.35 30.20
CA LEU A 694 17.96 4.45 29.34
C LEU A 694 17.77 2.96 29.66
N THR A 695 16.52 2.49 29.68
CA THR A 695 16.17 1.06 29.88
C THR A 695 16.72 0.14 28.79
N GLY A 696 17.10 0.70 27.64
CA GLY A 696 17.61 -0.02 26.48
C GLY A 696 16.49 -0.54 25.57
N ASN A 697 16.85 -0.76 24.31
CA ASN A 697 16.01 -1.41 23.31
C ASN A 697 16.89 -2.28 22.38
N LYS A 698 16.35 -2.77 21.26
CA LYS A 698 17.09 -3.66 20.36
C LYS A 698 18.23 -2.96 19.60
N LEU A 699 18.16 -1.64 19.42
CA LEU A 699 19.17 -0.81 18.74
C LEU A 699 20.15 -0.18 19.74
N PHE A 700 19.65 0.46 20.79
CA PHE A 700 20.45 1.08 21.83
C PHE A 700 20.53 0.16 23.06
N PRO A 701 21.71 -0.35 23.44
CA PRO A 701 21.85 -1.14 24.66
C PRO A 701 21.49 -0.34 25.92
N ALA A 702 21.11 -1.02 27.00
CA ALA A 702 20.75 -0.37 28.26
C ALA A 702 21.88 0.54 28.78
N GLY A 703 21.52 1.72 29.25
CA GLY A 703 22.46 2.76 29.68
C GLY A 703 23.05 3.64 28.57
N PHE A 704 22.68 3.45 27.30
CA PHE A 704 23.15 4.26 26.17
C PHE A 704 21.98 4.90 25.41
N CYS A 705 22.21 6.10 24.86
CA CYS A 705 21.18 6.88 24.16
C CYS A 705 21.59 7.28 22.74
N SER A 706 22.85 7.09 22.35
CA SER A 706 23.34 7.43 21.02
C SER A 706 24.42 6.48 20.51
N ILE A 707 24.54 6.42 19.18
CA ILE A 707 25.50 5.59 18.44
C ILE A 707 26.06 6.43 17.28
N ALA A 708 27.39 6.47 17.14
CA ALA A 708 28.09 7.10 16.02
C ALA A 708 29.15 6.15 15.46
N HIS A 709 29.63 6.38 14.23
CA HIS A 709 30.71 5.56 13.66
C HIS A 709 31.99 5.65 14.50
N SER A 710 32.77 4.56 14.52
CA SER A 710 34.11 4.48 15.12
C SER A 710 35.15 5.52 14.64
N TYR A 711 34.83 6.30 13.60
CA TYR A 711 35.69 7.40 13.12
C TYR A 711 35.71 8.58 14.12
N TRP A 712 34.64 8.75 14.90
CA TRP A 712 34.50 9.82 15.88
C TRP A 712 35.18 9.50 17.23
N SER A 713 36.27 8.74 17.21
CA SER A 713 36.97 8.17 18.39
C SER A 713 37.45 9.21 19.40
N TYR A 714 37.62 10.46 18.97
CA TYR A 714 37.94 11.58 19.84
C TYR A 714 36.90 11.82 20.96
N LEU A 715 35.65 11.39 20.76
CA LEU A 715 34.58 11.43 21.78
C LEU A 715 34.86 10.49 22.98
N LEU A 716 35.69 9.46 22.81
CA LEU A 716 36.06 8.52 23.88
C LEU A 716 36.91 9.18 24.98
N ALA A 717 37.43 10.38 24.77
CA ALA A 717 38.16 11.13 25.80
C ALA A 717 37.24 11.87 26.79
N LEU A 718 35.98 12.14 26.42
CA LEU A 718 35.06 12.97 27.21
C LEU A 718 34.73 12.32 28.57
N ASP A 719 34.70 13.13 29.63
CA ASP A 719 34.42 12.70 31.00
C ASP A 719 35.35 11.57 31.45
N ASN A 720 36.65 11.66 31.10
CA ASN A 720 37.67 10.64 31.33
C ASN A 720 37.27 9.23 30.81
N GLY A 721 36.57 9.17 29.66
CA GLY A 721 36.10 7.93 29.06
C GLY A 721 34.87 7.31 29.71
N THR A 722 34.10 8.08 30.50
CA THR A 722 32.86 7.59 31.15
C THR A 722 31.58 7.95 30.41
N SER A 723 31.65 8.86 29.43
CA SER A 723 30.52 9.31 28.59
C SER A 723 30.32 8.51 27.31
N CYS A 724 31.41 8.08 26.65
CA CYS A 724 31.39 7.36 25.37
C CYS A 724 32.33 6.15 25.39
N PHE A 725 31.92 5.07 24.74
CA PHE A 725 32.55 3.74 24.81
C PHE A 725 32.64 3.11 23.42
N SER A 726 33.68 2.31 23.15
CA SER A 726 33.75 1.55 21.89
C SER A 726 32.81 0.33 21.92
N SER A 727 32.41 -0.20 20.76
CA SER A 727 31.67 -1.47 20.66
C SER A 727 32.25 -2.59 21.52
N ASN A 728 33.58 -2.71 21.60
CA ASN A 728 34.24 -3.75 22.37
C ASN A 728 34.08 -3.55 23.88
N ASP A 729 34.08 -2.30 24.34
CA ASP A 729 33.90 -1.98 25.75
C ASP A 729 32.45 -2.18 26.17
N VAL A 730 31.49 -1.77 25.33
CA VAL A 730 30.05 -2.04 25.54
C VAL A 730 29.75 -3.53 25.58
N ALA A 731 30.29 -4.31 24.64
CA ALA A 731 30.12 -5.77 24.65
C ALA A 731 30.63 -6.40 25.95
N ARG A 732 31.82 -5.99 26.43
CA ARG A 732 32.36 -6.46 27.73
C ARG A 732 31.49 -6.03 28.91
N LEU A 733 31.04 -4.77 28.95
CA LEU A 733 30.17 -4.23 30.01
C LEU A 733 28.83 -4.99 30.11
N LEU A 734 28.33 -5.51 28.99
CA LEU A 734 27.06 -6.24 28.90
C LEU A 734 27.23 -7.77 28.93
N GLY A 735 28.46 -8.29 29.07
CA GLY A 735 28.72 -9.73 29.03
C GLY A 735 28.45 -10.40 27.67
N GLN A 736 28.54 -9.64 26.58
CA GLN A 736 28.25 -10.09 25.21
C GLN A 736 29.52 -10.43 24.43
N ASP A 737 29.39 -11.33 23.45
CA ASP A 737 30.49 -11.70 22.55
C ASP A 737 30.92 -10.49 21.71
N THR A 738 32.20 -10.11 21.80
CA THR A 738 32.73 -8.91 21.13
C THR A 738 32.72 -9.01 19.61
N VAL A 739 32.87 -10.21 19.03
CA VAL A 739 32.88 -10.42 17.59
C VAL A 739 31.47 -10.33 17.02
N LYS A 740 30.49 -10.97 17.67
CA LYS A 740 29.06 -10.85 17.28
C LYS A 740 28.55 -9.43 17.48
N PHE A 741 28.89 -8.79 18.59
CA PHE A 741 28.51 -7.40 18.84
C PHE A 741 29.13 -6.44 17.82
N ALA A 742 30.41 -6.58 17.47
CA ALA A 742 31.02 -5.79 16.40
C ALA A 742 30.35 -6.02 15.04
N ARG A 743 29.99 -7.27 14.70
CA ARG A 743 29.24 -7.60 13.47
C ARG A 743 27.85 -6.96 13.43
N LYS A 744 27.15 -6.91 14.58
CA LYS A 744 25.83 -6.29 14.70
C LYS A 744 25.82 -4.80 14.33
N TYR A 745 26.95 -4.11 14.52
CA TYR A 745 27.14 -2.68 14.22
C TYR A 745 28.29 -2.44 13.22
N ASP A 746 28.36 -3.29 12.19
CA ASP A 746 29.19 -3.14 10.99
C ASP A 746 30.67 -2.80 11.27
N GLY A 747 31.32 -3.67 12.04
CA GLY A 747 32.75 -3.60 12.32
C GLY A 747 33.14 -2.69 13.50
N GLY A 748 32.25 -1.81 13.97
CA GLY A 748 32.42 -1.10 15.22
C GLY A 748 31.89 0.34 15.24
N ALA A 749 31.35 0.72 16.39
CA ALA A 749 30.70 1.99 16.67
C ALA A 749 31.17 2.57 18.02
N ILE A 750 30.78 3.81 18.27
CA ILE A 750 30.92 4.50 19.55
C ILE A 750 29.51 4.69 20.12
N PHE A 751 29.31 4.22 21.34
CA PHE A 751 28.05 4.37 22.08
C PHE A 751 28.25 5.41 23.16
N CYS A 752 27.35 6.40 23.25
CA CYS A 752 27.40 7.39 24.31
C CYS A 752 26.17 7.36 25.20
N LYS A 753 26.38 7.73 26.47
CA LYS A 753 25.33 7.96 27.49
C LYS A 753 24.71 9.35 27.37
N ARG A 754 25.32 10.21 26.55
CA ARG A 754 24.87 11.55 26.18
C ARG A 754 24.45 11.53 24.72
N SER A 755 23.50 12.37 24.36
CA SER A 755 23.09 12.51 22.97
C SER A 755 24.16 13.19 22.12
N VAL A 756 24.13 12.89 20.83
CA VAL A 756 25.05 13.46 19.84
C VAL A 756 24.25 14.30 18.85
N ARG A 757 24.92 15.30 18.28
CA ARG A 757 24.43 16.18 17.24
C ARG A 757 25.53 16.38 16.20
N ARG A 758 25.12 16.80 15.01
CA ARG A 758 26.04 17.25 13.96
C ARG A 758 26.54 18.68 14.19
N LEU A 759 27.77 18.92 13.77
CA LEU A 759 28.37 20.22 13.51
C LEU A 759 28.83 20.20 12.05
N GLU A 760 28.20 20.99 11.19
CA GLU A 760 28.49 21.07 9.75
C GLU A 760 29.14 22.42 9.40
N ILE A 761 30.12 22.38 8.51
CA ILE A 761 30.85 23.56 8.05
C ILE A 761 30.87 23.55 6.54
N PHE A 762 29.94 24.26 5.90
CA PHE A 762 29.90 24.38 4.46
C PHE A 762 30.91 25.41 3.98
N SER A 763 31.79 24.95 3.09
CA SER A 763 32.90 25.72 2.56
C SER A 763 32.58 26.24 1.16
N PHE A 764 33.29 27.28 0.75
CA PHE A 764 33.19 27.84 -0.60
C PHE A 764 34.56 28.02 -1.22
N GLY A 765 34.66 27.77 -2.53
CA GLY A 765 35.92 27.89 -3.27
C GLY A 765 36.96 26.83 -2.88
N GLN A 766 36.52 25.64 -2.44
CA GLN A 766 37.38 24.48 -2.23
C GLN A 766 37.09 23.42 -3.30
N SER A 767 37.81 22.30 -3.24
CA SER A 767 37.58 21.08 -4.02
C SER A 767 38.32 19.92 -3.36
N SER A 768 37.98 18.69 -3.75
CA SER A 768 38.68 17.47 -3.30
C SER A 768 40.19 17.49 -3.52
N THR A 769 40.69 18.30 -4.47
CA THR A 769 42.12 18.43 -4.80
C THR A 769 42.81 19.67 -4.23
N ASN A 770 42.07 20.69 -3.76
CA ASN A 770 42.67 21.94 -3.26
C ASN A 770 42.14 22.42 -1.89
N HIS A 771 41.34 21.59 -1.21
CA HIS A 771 40.83 21.88 0.12
C HIS A 771 41.97 22.12 1.12
N ARG A 772 41.73 23.05 2.05
CA ARG A 772 42.55 23.18 3.26
C ARG A 772 42.11 22.13 4.29
N THR A 773 42.97 21.81 5.25
CA THR A 773 42.61 20.89 6.34
C THR A 773 42.04 21.66 7.52
N MET A 774 41.04 21.07 8.19
CA MET A 774 40.34 21.64 9.33
C MET A 774 40.56 20.78 10.58
N GLN A 775 40.74 21.43 11.72
CA GLN A 775 40.99 20.79 13.01
C GLN A 775 39.87 21.15 13.99
N LEU A 776 39.38 20.12 14.67
CA LEU A 776 38.45 20.23 15.80
C LEU A 776 39.15 19.74 17.06
N GLU A 777 39.25 20.62 18.05
CA GLU A 777 39.79 20.33 19.38
C GLU A 777 38.66 20.19 20.39
N LEU A 778 38.73 19.17 21.23
CA LEU A 778 37.83 18.94 22.36
C LEU A 778 38.58 19.22 23.67
N TRP A 779 38.03 20.12 24.48
CA TRP A 779 38.62 20.55 25.74
C TRP A 779 37.65 20.38 26.90
N GLN A 780 38.18 20.06 28.09
CA GLN A 780 37.42 19.96 29.33
C GLN A 780 38.23 20.54 30.49
N TYR A 781 37.60 21.35 31.36
CA TYR A 781 38.27 22.09 32.43
C TYR A 781 39.54 22.85 31.97
N ASP A 782 39.43 23.53 30.83
CA ASP A 782 40.51 24.24 30.12
C ASP A 782 41.74 23.41 29.72
N ASN A 783 41.67 22.08 29.80
CA ASN A 783 42.67 21.16 29.24
C ASN A 783 42.22 20.64 27.88
N LEU A 784 43.13 20.53 26.92
CA LEU A 784 42.90 19.82 25.66
C LEU A 784 42.87 18.32 25.95
N ILE A 785 41.71 17.67 25.79
CA ILE A 785 41.54 16.24 26.08
C ILE A 785 41.57 15.38 24.82
N SER A 786 41.21 15.94 23.65
CA SER A 786 41.35 15.25 22.36
C SER A 786 41.34 16.24 21.19
N SER A 787 41.76 15.79 20.01
CA SER A 787 41.60 16.55 18.77
C SER A 787 41.49 15.64 17.56
N VAL A 788 40.81 16.09 16.50
CA VAL A 788 40.62 15.37 15.25
C VAL A 788 40.78 16.31 14.06
N THR A 789 41.45 15.84 13.01
CA THR A 789 41.45 16.50 11.70
C THR A 789 40.21 16.04 10.94
N LEU A 790 39.33 16.97 10.58
CA LEU A 790 38.09 16.66 9.89
C LEU A 790 38.36 16.38 8.41
N ASN A 791 37.79 15.28 7.91
CA ASN A 791 37.78 14.99 6.48
C ASN A 791 37.05 16.10 5.71
N PHE A 792 37.63 16.55 4.60
CA PHE A 792 36.91 17.37 3.64
C PHE A 792 35.98 16.47 2.81
N PHE A 793 34.75 16.95 2.60
CA PHE A 793 33.73 16.25 1.85
C PHE A 793 33.20 17.11 0.71
N GLN A 794 32.96 16.48 -0.45
CA GLN A 794 32.42 17.14 -1.63
C GLN A 794 31.47 16.20 -2.38
N ILE A 795 30.27 16.69 -2.68
CA ILE A 795 29.28 16.08 -3.56
C ILE A 795 28.88 17.13 -4.61
N GLY A 796 29.22 16.86 -5.88
CA GLY A 796 29.17 17.86 -6.94
C GLY A 796 29.98 19.13 -6.62
N ASP A 797 29.62 20.26 -7.22
CA ASP A 797 30.35 21.53 -7.03
C ASP A 797 29.78 22.41 -5.90
N ARG A 798 28.61 22.04 -5.36
CA ARG A 798 27.82 22.87 -4.43
C ARG A 798 27.81 22.36 -2.99
N LYS A 799 27.79 21.03 -2.77
CA LYS A 799 27.69 20.42 -1.44
C LYS A 799 29.09 20.06 -0.93
N GLN A 800 29.82 21.04 -0.40
CA GLN A 800 31.22 20.85 0.02
C GLN A 800 31.54 21.47 1.38
N GLY A 801 32.39 20.81 2.18
CA GLY A 801 32.62 21.23 3.56
C GLY A 801 33.26 20.17 4.45
N TYR A 802 33.07 20.35 5.75
CA TYR A 802 33.54 19.47 6.82
C TYR A 802 32.37 19.19 7.75
N SER A 803 32.44 18.07 8.48
CA SER A 803 31.35 17.60 9.32
C SER A 803 31.93 16.94 10.58
N ALA A 804 31.29 17.10 11.74
CA ALA A 804 31.75 16.52 13.01
C ALA A 804 30.61 16.10 13.94
N THR A 805 30.73 14.93 14.58
CA THR A 805 29.79 14.46 15.60
C THR A 805 30.18 15.08 16.93
N VAL A 806 29.33 15.93 17.49
CA VAL A 806 29.55 16.65 18.76
C VAL A 806 28.50 16.27 19.80
N ILE A 807 28.77 16.57 21.07
CA ILE A 807 27.85 16.34 22.19
C ILE A 807 27.36 17.71 22.69
N PRO A 808 26.05 17.94 22.87
CA PRO A 808 25.56 19.16 23.50
C PRO A 808 26.02 19.28 24.97
N GLY A 809 26.33 20.50 25.39
CA GLY A 809 26.84 20.79 26.73
C GLY A 809 27.70 22.05 26.80
N LEU A 810 27.80 22.57 28.02
CA LEU A 810 28.65 23.72 28.38
C LEU A 810 29.75 23.34 29.38
N ASP A 811 29.77 22.08 29.79
CA ASP A 811 30.74 21.43 30.69
C ASP A 811 32.05 21.02 29.99
N HIS A 812 32.04 21.08 28.66
CA HIS A 812 33.17 20.87 27.76
C HIS A 812 33.06 21.89 26.61
N LYS A 813 34.17 22.17 25.92
CA LYS A 813 34.22 23.16 24.83
C LYS A 813 34.88 22.59 23.58
N TYR A 814 34.39 23.03 22.42
CA TYR A 814 34.92 22.71 21.10
C TYR A 814 35.63 23.93 20.53
N LYS A 815 36.82 23.75 19.98
CA LYS A 815 37.55 24.80 19.24
C LYS A 815 37.78 24.35 17.81
N LEU A 816 37.35 25.19 16.87
CA LEU A 816 37.39 24.94 15.43
C LEU A 816 38.36 25.92 14.75
N SER A 817 39.30 25.40 13.96
CA SER A 817 40.26 26.20 13.20
C SER A 817 40.72 25.49 11.94
N MET A 818 41.29 26.23 10.99
CA MET A 818 42.12 25.63 9.94
C MET A 818 43.42 25.10 10.58
N THR A 819 43.99 24.03 10.01
CA THR A 819 45.23 23.42 10.54
C THR A 819 46.35 24.45 10.67
N GLY A 820 47.09 24.40 11.78
CA GLY A 820 48.07 25.44 12.14
C GLY A 820 47.47 26.65 12.86
N GLY A 821 46.19 26.61 13.23
CA GLY A 821 45.49 27.68 13.97
C GLY A 821 44.98 28.82 13.11
N GLY A 822 44.74 28.59 11.82
CA GLY A 822 44.26 29.61 10.88
C GLY A 822 42.75 29.88 10.98
N ASP A 823 42.35 31.08 10.53
CA ASP A 823 40.96 31.55 10.55
C ASP A 823 40.01 30.73 9.66
N VAL A 824 38.81 30.44 10.18
CA VAL A 824 37.69 29.89 9.40
C VAL A 824 37.04 31.04 8.62
N PRO A 825 37.07 31.02 7.27
CA PRO A 825 36.66 32.18 6.45
C PRO A 825 35.25 32.67 6.76
N PRO A 826 35.00 34.00 6.80
CA PRO A 826 33.71 34.55 7.21
C PRO A 826 32.56 34.24 6.23
N ASP A 827 32.85 33.92 4.96
CA ASP A 827 31.82 33.58 3.97
C ASP A 827 31.36 32.12 4.03
N TRP A 828 32.05 31.25 4.78
CA TRP A 828 31.63 29.86 5.03
C TRP A 828 30.40 29.83 5.96
N ILE A 829 29.64 28.73 5.93
CA ILE A 829 28.47 28.56 6.80
C ILE A 829 28.82 27.55 7.89
N ILE A 830 28.47 27.86 9.13
CA ILE A 830 28.63 26.95 10.28
C ILE A 830 27.25 26.63 10.81
N GLU A 831 27.00 25.35 11.08
CA GLU A 831 25.70 24.86 11.48
C GLU A 831 25.83 23.85 12.62
N PHE A 832 25.04 24.07 13.68
CA PHE A 832 25.01 23.21 14.85
C PHE A 832 23.59 22.66 15.07
N SER A 833 23.50 21.34 15.28
CA SER A 833 22.26 20.61 15.59
C SER A 833 21.10 20.89 14.61
N ASP A 834 19.88 21.15 15.10
CA ASP A 834 18.68 21.49 14.34
C ASP A 834 17.62 22.27 15.17
N PRO A 835 16.96 23.33 14.65
CA PRO A 835 15.91 24.05 15.37
C PRO A 835 14.78 23.18 15.89
N ILE A 836 14.48 22.04 15.24
CA ILE A 836 13.44 21.13 15.70
C ILE A 836 13.67 20.67 17.15
N PHE A 837 14.93 20.59 17.61
CA PHE A 837 15.24 20.25 18.99
C PHE A 837 14.75 21.31 19.99
N GLY A 838 14.92 22.59 19.68
CA GLY A 838 14.40 23.68 20.52
C GLY A 838 12.93 24.06 20.27
N ASN A 839 12.31 23.54 19.20
CA ASN A 839 10.88 23.68 18.94
C ASN A 839 10.06 22.58 19.63
N ARG A 840 10.58 21.34 19.67
CA ARG A 840 9.95 20.17 20.31
C ARG A 840 10.34 20.00 21.78
N TRP A 841 11.62 20.23 22.10
CA TRP A 841 12.24 19.94 23.40
C TRP A 841 13.05 21.16 23.90
N LYS A 842 14.03 20.94 24.78
CA LYS A 842 15.00 21.97 25.16
C LYS A 842 15.92 22.27 23.97
N ARG A 843 16.16 23.55 23.71
CA ARG A 843 17.21 24.05 22.80
C ARG A 843 18.56 23.39 23.09
N ASP A 844 19.22 22.87 22.05
CA ASP A 844 20.59 22.40 22.14
C ASP A 844 21.54 23.58 22.22
N GLU A 845 22.54 23.48 23.10
CA GLU A 845 23.54 24.51 23.37
C GLU A 845 24.93 23.86 23.45
N ILE A 846 25.95 24.57 22.94
CA ILE A 846 27.33 24.09 22.85
C ILE A 846 28.31 25.24 23.09
N ALA A 847 29.38 24.98 23.84
CA ALA A 847 30.50 25.91 23.97
C ALA A 847 31.45 25.79 22.76
N LEU A 848 31.08 26.41 21.64
CA LEU A 848 31.87 26.41 20.39
C LEU A 848 32.65 27.72 20.22
N PHE A 849 33.97 27.59 20.03
CA PHE A 849 34.89 28.68 19.69
C PHE A 849 35.40 28.49 18.26
N VAL A 850 35.27 29.51 17.41
CA VAL A 850 35.71 29.45 16.01
C VAL A 850 36.79 30.50 15.76
N VAL A 851 37.99 30.05 15.37
CA VAL A 851 39.11 30.97 15.11
C VAL A 851 38.78 31.85 13.90
N GLY A 852 39.01 33.16 14.05
CA GLY A 852 38.64 34.18 13.05
C GLY A 852 37.18 34.67 13.11
N ARG A 853 36.35 34.18 14.05
CA ARG A 853 34.95 34.62 14.21
C ARG A 853 34.62 34.99 15.65
N ASN A 854 33.66 35.90 15.81
CA ASN A 854 33.02 36.17 17.09
C ASN A 854 31.69 35.38 17.17
N CYS A 855 31.63 34.39 18.06
CA CYS A 855 30.43 33.58 18.28
C CYS A 855 29.62 34.14 19.44
N SER A 856 28.27 34.05 19.37
CA SER A 856 27.43 34.13 20.55
C SER A 856 27.78 32.99 21.52
N TYR A 857 27.71 33.25 22.82
CA TYR A 857 27.94 32.24 23.85
C TYR A 857 26.67 32.07 24.72
N PRO A 858 26.10 30.84 24.82
CA PRO A 858 26.46 29.64 24.05
C PRO A 858 26.05 29.73 22.57
N VAL A 859 26.68 28.92 21.72
CA VAL A 859 26.17 28.64 20.37
C VAL A 859 25.01 27.66 20.50
N HIS A 860 23.95 27.80 19.71
CA HIS A 860 22.72 27.02 19.88
C HIS A 860 21.99 26.70 18.56
N SER A 861 21.13 25.69 18.59
CA SER A 861 20.40 25.15 17.42
C SER A 861 19.54 26.15 16.64
N GLN A 862 19.17 27.30 17.23
CA GLN A 862 18.24 28.28 16.67
C GLN A 862 18.87 29.34 15.75
N HIS A 863 20.18 29.26 15.48
CA HIS A 863 20.87 30.20 14.58
C HIS A 863 20.19 30.29 13.20
N ASP A 864 20.47 31.36 12.43
CA ASP A 864 19.93 31.55 11.08
C ASP A 864 20.06 30.29 10.20
N ARG A 865 19.01 29.97 9.41
CA ARG A 865 18.97 28.85 8.45
C ARG A 865 18.35 29.19 7.10
N ARG A 866 18.20 30.48 6.79
CA ARG A 866 17.66 31.01 5.50
C ARG A 866 18.69 30.87 4.37
N TYR A 867 19.11 29.63 4.15
CA TYR A 867 20.09 29.14 3.20
C TYR A 867 19.94 27.63 2.89
N ILE A 868 19.21 26.89 3.72
CA ILE A 868 19.06 25.43 3.68
C ILE A 868 17.85 25.01 2.85
N TRP A 869 18.11 24.58 1.63
CA TRP A 869 17.13 23.85 0.81
C TRP A 869 17.62 22.40 0.61
N SER A 870 17.01 21.63 -0.29
CA SER A 870 17.39 20.25 -0.62
C SER A 870 17.51 20.06 -2.14
N GLY A 871 18.15 18.98 -2.61
CA GLY A 871 18.36 18.75 -4.04
C GLY A 871 19.51 19.60 -4.59
N ASP A 872 19.41 20.03 -5.85
CA ASP A 872 20.54 20.64 -6.57
C ASP A 872 20.77 22.12 -6.22
N ASN A 873 19.75 22.83 -5.74
CA ASN A 873 19.84 24.24 -5.31
C ASN A 873 20.27 24.39 -3.82
N TYR A 874 21.05 23.42 -3.33
CA TYR A 874 21.64 23.44 -2.00
C TYR A 874 22.64 24.63 -1.86
N LEU A 875 22.44 25.48 -0.85
CA LEU A 875 23.24 26.69 -0.52
C LEU A 875 23.37 27.74 -1.64
N THR A 876 22.32 28.53 -1.84
CA THR A 876 22.34 29.67 -2.78
C THR A 876 23.00 30.94 -2.21
N VAL A 877 23.38 30.95 -0.93
CA VAL A 877 23.88 32.13 -0.20
C VAL A 877 25.06 31.77 0.71
N LYS A 878 25.80 32.78 1.18
CA LYS A 878 27.05 32.66 1.95
C LYS A 878 27.01 33.42 3.28
N GLY A 879 27.94 33.11 4.18
CA GLY A 879 28.20 33.89 5.40
C GLY A 879 27.08 33.89 6.44
N ARG A 880 26.25 32.84 6.43
CA ARG A 880 25.10 32.63 7.34
C ARG A 880 25.39 31.50 8.34
N GLY A 881 24.41 31.22 9.19
CA GLY A 881 24.50 30.17 10.22
C GLY A 881 25.01 30.70 11.56
N ALA A 882 25.54 29.78 12.38
CA ALA A 882 26.14 30.08 13.66
C ALA A 882 27.37 31.02 13.54
N CYS A 883 27.61 31.80 14.59
CA CYS A 883 28.70 32.79 14.65
C CYS A 883 28.62 33.84 13.52
N THR A 884 27.42 34.37 13.26
CA THR A 884 27.16 35.45 12.30
C THR A 884 26.26 36.53 12.94
N SER A 885 26.07 37.65 12.26
CA SER A 885 25.15 38.72 12.68
C SER A 885 23.71 38.54 12.21
N PHE A 886 23.39 37.44 11.52
CA PHE A 886 22.02 37.15 11.07
C PHE A 886 21.16 36.71 12.27
N PRO A 887 19.90 37.17 12.37
CA PRO A 887 19.04 36.82 13.49
C PRO A 887 18.63 35.34 13.43
N ASP A 888 18.36 34.78 14.60
CA ASP A 888 17.87 33.41 14.77
C ASP A 888 16.61 33.08 13.93
N MET A 889 16.39 31.79 13.72
CA MET A 889 15.12 31.29 13.22
C MET A 889 14.01 31.52 14.26
N PRO A 890 12.80 31.97 13.85
CA PRO A 890 11.69 32.15 14.77
C PRO A 890 11.35 30.85 15.51
N PRO A 891 11.08 30.89 16.84
CA PRO A 891 10.72 29.70 17.60
C PRO A 891 9.34 29.19 17.20
N VAL A 892 9.20 27.87 17.03
CA VAL A 892 7.91 27.23 16.74
C VAL A 892 7.43 26.43 17.94
N ASN A 893 6.21 26.68 18.40
CA ASN A 893 5.58 25.89 19.46
C ASN A 893 4.92 24.63 18.86
N CYS A 894 5.66 23.51 18.84
CA CYS A 894 5.13 22.25 18.30
C CYS A 894 3.94 21.67 19.06
N ARG A 895 3.67 22.10 20.31
CA ARG A 895 2.47 21.66 21.06
C ARG A 895 1.18 22.30 20.56
N SER A 896 1.27 23.43 19.85
CA SER A 896 0.13 24.10 19.21
C SER A 896 0.01 23.84 17.71
N GLN A 897 0.98 23.15 17.09
CA GLN A 897 0.88 22.80 15.68
C GLN A 897 -0.10 21.64 15.49
N PRO A 898 -1.00 21.70 14.49
CA PRO A 898 -1.83 20.55 14.14
C PRO A 898 -0.96 19.42 13.57
N LYS A 899 -1.37 18.17 13.76
CA LYS A 899 -0.75 17.05 13.05
C LYS A 899 -0.98 17.20 11.54
N LEU A 900 0.02 16.84 10.73
CA LEU A 900 -0.09 16.92 9.28
C LEU A 900 -1.26 16.10 8.72
N SER A 901 -1.86 16.66 7.67
CA SER A 901 -2.91 16.05 6.85
C SER A 901 -2.94 16.75 5.49
N ASN A 902 -3.08 15.99 4.40
CA ASN A 902 -3.21 16.56 3.05
C ASN A 902 -4.63 17.05 2.74
N VAL A 903 -5.57 16.84 3.67
CA VAL A 903 -6.98 17.20 3.55
C VAL A 903 -7.14 18.71 3.63
N GLU A 904 -7.56 19.32 2.53
CA GLU A 904 -8.11 20.68 2.57
C GLU A 904 -9.57 20.61 3.03
N TYR A 905 -9.91 21.33 4.08
CA TYR A 905 -11.26 21.34 4.65
C TYR A 905 -11.87 22.73 4.58
N CYS A 906 -12.96 22.87 3.83
CA CYS A 906 -13.69 24.13 3.66
C CYS A 906 -15.13 23.97 4.16
N SER A 907 -15.33 23.95 5.50
CA SER A 907 -16.64 23.80 6.15
C SER A 907 -17.77 24.56 5.46
N ASP A 908 -17.49 25.81 5.11
CA ASP A 908 -18.47 26.81 4.67
C ASP A 908 -18.93 26.58 3.23
N LYS A 909 -18.30 25.64 2.48
CA LYS A 909 -18.71 25.26 1.12
C LYS A 909 -19.79 24.16 1.09
N CYS A 910 -19.94 23.36 2.15
CA CYS A 910 -20.85 22.21 2.15
C CYS A 910 -22.20 22.55 2.82
N SER A 911 -23.23 22.76 2.00
CA SER A 911 -24.57 23.19 2.41
C SER A 911 -25.25 22.33 3.50
N ASN A 912 -24.89 21.04 3.59
CA ASN A 912 -25.49 20.06 4.50
C ASN A 912 -24.55 19.55 5.60
N GLY A 913 -23.35 20.13 5.74
CA GLY A 913 -22.28 19.59 6.58
C GLY A 913 -21.72 18.25 6.07
N CYS A 914 -20.89 17.60 6.90
CA CYS A 914 -20.28 16.31 6.59
C CYS A 914 -19.96 15.56 7.90
N THR A 915 -20.60 14.41 8.16
CA THR A 915 -20.60 13.82 9.52
C THR A 915 -19.29 13.08 9.83
N ASN A 916 -18.91 12.12 8.99
CA ASN A 916 -17.67 11.35 9.11
C ASN A 916 -16.80 11.53 7.85
N GLY A 917 -16.64 12.78 7.44
CA GLY A 917 -15.89 13.18 6.25
C GLY A 917 -15.41 14.62 6.36
N TYR A 918 -15.04 15.21 5.23
CA TYR A 918 -14.61 16.59 5.12
C TYR A 918 -15.28 17.25 3.92
N CYS A 919 -15.49 18.56 3.99
CA CYS A 919 -15.90 19.34 2.84
C CYS A 919 -14.68 19.64 1.97
N ASP A 920 -14.67 19.10 0.76
CA ASP A 920 -13.61 19.26 -0.21
C ASP A 920 -13.55 20.70 -0.74
N CYS A 921 -12.41 21.36 -0.58
CA CYS A 921 -12.26 22.76 -0.99
C CYS A 921 -12.38 22.99 -2.50
N ALA A 922 -12.09 22.00 -3.34
CA ALA A 922 -12.16 22.12 -4.79
C ALA A 922 -13.61 22.06 -5.32
N THR A 923 -14.43 21.15 -4.78
CA THR A 923 -15.80 20.89 -5.25
C THR A 923 -16.92 21.45 -4.37
N GLY A 924 -16.67 21.65 -3.08
CA GLY A 924 -17.74 21.89 -2.09
C GLY A 924 -18.58 20.65 -1.78
N GLU A 925 -18.11 19.45 -2.14
CA GLU A 925 -18.76 18.19 -1.83
C GLU A 925 -18.23 17.58 -0.53
N CYS A 926 -19.10 16.87 0.20
CA CYS A 926 -18.73 16.08 1.37
C CYS A 926 -18.03 14.80 0.91
N LEU A 927 -16.72 14.70 1.14
CA LEU A 927 -15.92 13.51 0.85
C LEU A 927 -15.70 12.70 2.14
N CYS A 928 -16.04 11.41 2.08
CA CYS A 928 -16.01 10.56 3.25
C CYS A 928 -14.61 10.15 3.68
N ASN A 929 -14.45 9.95 4.98
CA ASN A 929 -13.28 9.24 5.49
C ASN A 929 -13.41 7.74 5.18
N PRO A 930 -12.28 7.04 4.92
CA PRO A 930 -12.27 5.58 4.76
C PRO A 930 -12.96 4.88 5.92
N GLY A 931 -13.83 3.93 5.60
CA GLY A 931 -14.78 3.29 6.51
C GLY A 931 -16.19 3.91 6.49
N PHE A 932 -16.35 5.09 5.87
CA PHE A 932 -17.64 5.77 5.78
C PHE A 932 -18.11 5.98 4.33
N SER A 933 -19.42 5.96 4.13
CA SER A 933 -20.08 6.14 2.83
C SER A 933 -21.46 6.78 2.98
N GLY A 934 -22.15 6.98 1.86
CA GLY A 934 -23.41 7.74 1.78
C GLY A 934 -23.18 9.24 1.57
N SER A 935 -24.22 9.96 1.15
CA SER A 935 -24.11 11.37 0.69
C SER A 935 -23.61 12.36 1.75
N ASN A 936 -23.78 12.06 3.03
CA ASN A 936 -23.27 12.85 4.16
C ASN A 936 -22.31 12.04 5.07
N CYS A 937 -21.76 10.93 4.56
CA CYS A 937 -20.84 10.04 5.29
C CYS A 937 -21.43 9.48 6.60
N ASN A 938 -22.69 9.08 6.53
CA ASN A 938 -23.48 8.59 7.66
C ASN A 938 -23.55 7.05 7.75
N ILE A 939 -23.09 6.33 6.71
CA ILE A 939 -23.00 4.87 6.71
C ILE A 939 -21.60 4.49 7.17
N ASP A 940 -21.48 3.88 8.34
CA ASP A 940 -20.25 3.31 8.88
C ASP A 940 -20.18 1.81 8.51
N THR A 941 -19.21 1.42 7.68
CA THR A 941 -19.04 0.01 7.26
C THR A 941 -18.38 -0.86 8.35
N CYS A 942 -17.84 -0.24 9.39
CA CYS A 942 -17.17 -0.87 10.51
C CYS A 942 -18.05 -1.00 11.76
N ALA A 943 -19.13 -0.21 11.89
CA ALA A 943 -20.10 -0.34 12.98
C ALA A 943 -20.66 -1.76 13.11
N ALA A 944 -20.92 -2.44 12.00
CA ALA A 944 -21.41 -3.82 11.97
C ALA A 944 -20.39 -4.87 12.45
N ALA A 945 -19.07 -4.57 12.35
CA ALA A 945 -18.02 -5.48 12.81
C ALA A 945 -17.97 -5.57 14.35
N GLY A 946 -18.25 -4.46 15.04
CA GLY A 946 -18.36 -4.42 16.50
C GLY A 946 -17.11 -4.92 17.24
N CYS A 947 -15.93 -4.65 16.69
CA CYS A 947 -14.63 -5.10 17.20
C CYS A 947 -14.36 -4.56 18.62
N VAL A 948 -13.92 -5.44 19.52
CA VAL A 948 -13.62 -5.07 20.92
C VAL A 948 -12.12 -4.84 21.13
N HIS A 949 -11.29 -5.84 20.84
CA HIS A 949 -9.83 -5.76 20.94
C HIS A 949 -9.16 -5.95 19.57
N GLY A 950 -9.56 -5.12 18.61
CA GLY A 950 -9.09 -5.21 17.24
C GLY A 950 -9.62 -4.08 16.37
N ASN A 951 -9.14 -4.02 15.14
CA ASN A 951 -9.53 -3.03 14.14
C ASN A 951 -10.43 -3.66 13.07
N CYS A 952 -11.36 -2.89 12.52
CA CYS A 952 -12.23 -3.30 11.43
C CYS A 952 -11.47 -3.50 10.10
N ALA A 953 -11.70 -4.63 9.42
CA ALA A 953 -11.09 -4.95 8.12
C ALA A 953 -11.69 -4.14 6.95
N ALA A 954 -12.94 -3.65 7.04
CA ALA A 954 -13.64 -3.00 5.93
C ALA A 954 -13.11 -1.60 5.57
N ARG A 955 -12.35 -0.94 6.46
CA ARG A 955 -12.06 0.50 6.42
C ARG A 955 -11.51 1.01 5.07
N TYR A 956 -10.55 0.31 4.49
CA TYR A 956 -9.92 0.69 3.21
C TYR A 956 -10.41 -0.09 2.00
N LEU A 957 -11.49 -0.87 2.18
CA LEU A 957 -12.08 -1.65 1.10
C LEU A 957 -13.15 -0.85 0.33
N GLY A 958 -13.65 0.26 0.87
CA GLY A 958 -14.62 1.13 0.20
C GLY A 958 -16.01 0.53 0.04
N GLN A 959 -16.89 1.25 -0.67
CA GLN A 959 -18.33 0.96 -0.77
C GLN A 959 -19.05 0.94 0.59
N HIS A 960 -20.30 0.50 0.62
CA HIS A 960 -21.19 0.52 1.78
C HIS A 960 -21.46 -0.87 2.38
N LEU A 961 -20.89 -1.93 1.79
CA LEU A 961 -21.04 -3.30 2.30
C LEU A 961 -20.05 -3.58 3.44
N PRO A 962 -20.50 -4.15 4.57
CA PRO A 962 -19.60 -4.62 5.62
C PRO A 962 -18.86 -5.89 5.17
N VAL A 963 -17.69 -6.14 5.78
CA VAL A 963 -17.06 -7.47 5.78
C VAL A 963 -17.90 -8.40 6.66
N THR A 964 -18.19 -9.61 6.19
CA THR A 964 -19.05 -10.58 6.91
C THR A 964 -18.33 -11.88 7.26
N ASN A 965 -17.10 -12.08 6.80
CA ASN A 965 -16.21 -13.17 7.19
C ASN A 965 -14.86 -12.55 7.60
N LYS A 966 -14.42 -12.79 8.84
CA LYS A 966 -13.29 -12.10 9.51
C LYS A 966 -13.41 -10.55 9.48
N PRO A 967 -14.47 -9.99 10.08
CA PRO A 967 -14.73 -8.54 10.05
C PRO A 967 -13.74 -7.72 10.88
N CYS A 968 -13.10 -8.34 11.88
CA CYS A 968 -12.10 -7.71 12.75
C CYS A 968 -10.72 -8.37 12.61
N VAL A 969 -9.68 -7.56 12.74
CA VAL A 969 -8.28 -7.97 12.84
C VAL A 969 -7.83 -7.74 14.27
N CYS A 970 -7.59 -8.83 15.01
CA CYS A 970 -7.41 -8.80 16.45
C CYS A 970 -5.99 -8.42 16.88
N ILE A 971 -5.92 -7.75 18.03
CA ILE A 971 -4.68 -7.56 18.79
C ILE A 971 -4.16 -8.95 19.23
N GLU A 972 -2.85 -9.10 19.34
CA GLU A 972 -2.23 -10.33 19.87
C GLU A 972 -2.83 -10.72 21.24
N GLY A 973 -3.14 -12.01 21.42
CA GLY A 973 -3.84 -12.53 22.59
C GLY A 973 -5.36 -12.42 22.55
N TRP A 974 -5.95 -11.81 21.51
CA TRP A 974 -7.40 -11.74 21.31
C TRP A 974 -7.84 -12.44 20.02
N TYR A 975 -9.02 -13.04 20.07
CA TYR A 975 -9.54 -13.93 19.03
C TYR A 975 -11.07 -13.84 18.90
N GLY A 976 -11.62 -14.59 17.95
CA GLY A 976 -13.04 -14.55 17.58
C GLY A 976 -13.32 -13.45 16.55
N ASP A 977 -14.44 -13.54 15.83
CA ASP A 977 -14.79 -12.60 14.75
C ASP A 977 -14.89 -11.14 15.22
N ARG A 978 -15.13 -10.92 16.53
CA ARG A 978 -15.22 -9.60 17.17
C ARG A 978 -14.02 -9.24 18.05
N CYS A 979 -13.01 -10.10 18.14
CA CYS A 979 -11.86 -9.93 19.04
C CYS A 979 -12.27 -9.76 20.52
N ASP A 980 -13.24 -10.55 20.97
CA ASP A 980 -13.85 -10.51 22.29
C ASP A 980 -13.49 -11.72 23.17
N THR A 981 -12.80 -12.74 22.63
CA THR A 981 -12.34 -13.91 23.42
C THR A 981 -10.82 -13.89 23.62
N PRO A 982 -10.30 -14.00 24.86
CA PRO A 982 -8.85 -14.09 25.13
C PRO A 982 -8.30 -15.52 24.97
N THR A 983 -9.16 -16.53 24.96
CA THR A 983 -8.79 -17.90 24.60
C THR A 983 -8.70 -18.02 23.08
N PRO A 984 -7.61 -18.57 22.52
CA PRO A 984 -7.56 -18.91 21.10
C PRO A 984 -8.69 -19.90 20.77
N PRO A 985 -9.31 -19.79 19.58
CA PRO A 985 -10.21 -20.83 19.10
C PRO A 985 -9.45 -22.18 19.09
N PRO A 986 -10.15 -23.31 19.23
CA PRO A 986 -9.56 -24.60 18.92
C PRO A 986 -8.88 -24.51 17.55
N PRO A 987 -7.68 -25.11 17.36
CA PRO A 987 -7.03 -25.11 16.06
C PRO A 987 -8.06 -25.57 15.03
N LEU A 988 -8.33 -24.72 14.04
CA LEU A 988 -9.13 -25.15 12.89
C LEU A 988 -8.42 -26.38 12.36
N LEU A 989 -9.13 -27.51 12.29
CA LEU A 989 -8.66 -28.68 11.57
C LEU A 989 -8.27 -28.17 10.19
N GLU A 990 -6.98 -28.23 9.85
CA GLU A 990 -6.52 -27.91 8.51
C GLU A 990 -7.38 -28.73 7.55
N PRO A 991 -7.85 -28.14 6.43
CA PRO A 991 -8.72 -28.85 5.51
C PRO A 991 -8.04 -30.16 5.12
N GLU A 992 -8.71 -31.28 5.40
CA GLU A 992 -8.17 -32.63 5.16
C GLU A 992 -7.59 -32.67 3.74
N PRO A 993 -6.29 -32.94 3.58
CA PRO A 993 -5.60 -32.72 2.33
C PRO A 993 -6.26 -33.59 1.26
N THR A 994 -6.80 -32.96 0.22
CA THR A 994 -7.43 -33.70 -0.88
C THR A 994 -6.35 -34.32 -1.75
N CYS A 995 -6.52 -35.60 -2.08
CA CYS A 995 -5.66 -36.27 -3.04
C CYS A 995 -5.81 -35.60 -4.42
N PHE A 996 -4.76 -34.94 -4.91
CA PHE A 996 -4.76 -34.26 -6.20
C PHE A 996 -3.60 -34.74 -7.07
N ASN A 997 -3.90 -35.19 -8.31
CA ASN A 997 -2.92 -35.78 -9.24
C ASN A 997 -2.01 -36.86 -8.64
N GLY A 998 -2.52 -37.60 -7.64
CA GLY A 998 -1.77 -38.65 -6.96
C GLY A 998 -0.93 -38.17 -5.76
N CYS A 999 -0.99 -36.91 -5.34
CA CYS A 999 -0.43 -36.47 -4.05
C CYS A 999 -1.40 -35.68 -3.16
N TYR A 1000 -1.21 -35.83 -1.85
CA TYR A 1000 -1.56 -34.85 -0.83
C TYR A 1000 -0.47 -33.76 -0.80
N PHE A 1001 -0.85 -32.51 -0.55
CA PHE A 1001 0.07 -31.37 -0.46
C PHE A 1001 0.06 -30.78 0.96
N PHE A 1002 1.23 -30.38 1.46
CA PHE A 1002 1.41 -29.80 2.79
C PHE A 1002 2.24 -28.53 2.70
N MET A 1003 1.82 -27.50 3.44
CA MET A 1003 2.52 -26.24 3.56
C MET A 1003 3.30 -26.17 4.87
N ASP A 1004 4.37 -25.38 4.87
CA ASP A 1004 5.20 -25.11 6.04
C ASP A 1004 5.60 -26.41 6.76
N THR A 1005 5.87 -27.45 5.95
CA THR A 1005 6.06 -28.84 6.36
C THR A 1005 7.18 -29.46 5.55
N ASP A 1006 8.27 -29.85 6.23
CA ASP A 1006 9.25 -30.82 5.73
C ASP A 1006 8.74 -32.24 6.00
N ILE A 1007 9.28 -33.23 5.30
CA ILE A 1007 8.97 -34.65 5.53
C ILE A 1007 10.28 -35.37 5.84
N ALA A 1008 10.38 -35.98 7.01
CA ALA A 1008 11.53 -36.78 7.38
C ALA A 1008 11.58 -38.08 6.57
N GLY A 1009 12.79 -38.48 6.15
CA GLY A 1009 13.03 -39.66 5.33
C GLY A 1009 14.35 -39.54 4.57
N GLY A 1010 14.80 -40.65 3.99
CA GLY A 1010 15.95 -40.63 3.09
C GLY A 1010 15.58 -39.98 1.75
N ASN A 1011 16.45 -39.09 1.26
CA ASN A 1011 16.31 -38.54 -0.09
C ASN A 1011 16.60 -39.65 -1.12
N LEU A 1012 15.66 -39.89 -2.02
CA LEU A 1012 15.79 -40.81 -3.16
C LEU A 1012 16.48 -40.13 -4.33
N GLU A 1013 16.06 -38.90 -4.62
CA GLU A 1013 16.41 -38.17 -5.84
C GLU A 1013 16.24 -36.68 -5.59
N VAL A 1014 17.02 -35.84 -6.28
CA VAL A 1014 16.90 -34.38 -6.23
C VAL A 1014 16.60 -33.87 -7.64
N ILE A 1015 15.42 -33.29 -7.80
CA ILE A 1015 14.92 -32.78 -9.07
C ILE A 1015 15.01 -31.26 -9.03
N GLN A 1016 15.63 -30.69 -10.06
CA GLN A 1016 15.74 -29.24 -10.25
C GLN A 1016 14.41 -28.70 -10.76
N THR A 1017 13.50 -28.40 -9.84
CA THR A 1017 12.22 -27.77 -10.11
C THR A 1017 11.78 -26.93 -8.92
N SER A 1018 11.14 -25.80 -9.21
CA SER A 1018 10.40 -24.95 -8.27
C SER A 1018 8.90 -25.24 -8.26
N ASN A 1019 8.43 -26.25 -9.01
CA ASN A 1019 7.01 -26.56 -9.19
C ASN A 1019 6.59 -27.80 -8.38
N PRO A 1020 5.71 -27.65 -7.37
CA PRO A 1020 5.14 -28.75 -6.58
C PRO A 1020 4.47 -29.86 -7.43
N LYS A 1021 3.89 -29.52 -8.57
CA LYS A 1021 3.30 -30.51 -9.47
C LYS A 1021 4.38 -31.42 -10.08
N THR A 1022 5.50 -30.85 -10.54
CA THR A 1022 6.61 -31.62 -11.09
C THR A 1022 7.22 -32.55 -10.03
N CYS A 1023 7.30 -32.10 -8.77
CA CYS A 1023 7.64 -32.97 -7.64
C CYS A 1023 6.67 -34.15 -7.48
N CYS A 1024 5.36 -33.86 -7.49
CA CYS A 1024 4.34 -34.89 -7.36
C CYS A 1024 4.39 -35.89 -8.52
N ASP A 1025 4.44 -35.42 -9.77
CA ASP A 1025 4.49 -36.25 -10.98
C ASP A 1025 5.71 -37.19 -10.96
N ALA A 1026 6.88 -36.68 -10.57
CA ALA A 1026 8.08 -37.50 -10.43
C ALA A 1026 7.99 -38.49 -9.26
N CYS A 1027 7.37 -38.10 -8.15
CA CYS A 1027 7.08 -39.01 -7.05
C CYS A 1027 6.03 -40.08 -7.43
N GLN A 1028 5.10 -39.79 -8.35
CA GLN A 1028 4.22 -40.81 -8.93
C GLN A 1028 5.01 -41.81 -9.76
N ALA A 1029 5.85 -41.32 -10.66
CA ALA A 1029 6.68 -42.14 -11.55
C ALA A 1029 7.71 -43.00 -10.80
N ASN A 1030 8.26 -42.51 -9.69
CA ASN A 1030 9.19 -43.25 -8.85
C ASN A 1030 8.42 -44.22 -7.92
N ALA A 1031 8.61 -45.53 -8.12
CA ALA A 1031 7.91 -46.58 -7.38
C ALA A 1031 8.24 -46.64 -5.88
N VAL A 1032 9.39 -46.09 -5.46
CA VAL A 1032 9.87 -46.09 -4.06
C VAL A 1032 9.54 -44.76 -3.36
N CYS A 1033 9.12 -43.73 -4.11
CA CYS A 1033 8.78 -42.43 -3.57
C CYS A 1033 7.42 -42.46 -2.87
N ASN A 1034 7.44 -42.17 -1.57
CA ASN A 1034 6.23 -42.01 -0.75
C ASN A 1034 5.91 -40.54 -0.50
N SER A 1035 6.91 -39.66 -0.61
CA SER A 1035 6.74 -38.22 -0.40
C SER A 1035 7.76 -37.40 -1.19
N TRP A 1036 7.55 -36.09 -1.24
CA TRP A 1036 8.53 -35.15 -1.76
C TRP A 1036 8.54 -33.88 -0.91
N VAL A 1037 9.65 -33.14 -0.96
CA VAL A 1037 9.82 -31.86 -0.25
C VAL A 1037 10.49 -30.87 -1.20
N LEU A 1038 9.86 -29.72 -1.39
CA LEU A 1038 10.33 -28.62 -2.22
C LEU A 1038 10.83 -27.48 -1.34
N ALA A 1039 12.14 -27.25 -1.39
CA ALA A 1039 12.83 -26.18 -0.68
C ALA A 1039 13.86 -25.54 -1.62
N GLY A 1040 13.37 -24.80 -2.63
CA GLY A 1040 14.16 -24.28 -3.76
C GLY A 1040 14.48 -25.35 -4.81
N VAL A 1041 14.78 -26.57 -4.38
CA VAL A 1041 14.86 -27.79 -5.21
C VAL A 1041 13.99 -28.89 -4.61
N CYS A 1042 13.65 -29.89 -5.42
CA CYS A 1042 12.70 -30.92 -5.06
C CYS A 1042 13.37 -32.22 -4.64
N PHE A 1043 13.24 -32.60 -3.38
CA PHE A 1043 13.75 -33.85 -2.82
C PHE A 1043 12.64 -34.90 -2.84
N LEU A 1044 12.75 -35.93 -3.67
CA LEU A 1044 11.92 -37.14 -3.53
C LEU A 1044 12.39 -37.90 -2.29
N LYS A 1045 11.47 -38.43 -1.48
CA LYS A 1045 11.76 -39.06 -0.19
C LYS A 1045 10.98 -40.36 0.03
N THR A 1046 11.58 -41.23 0.84
CA THR A 1046 11.00 -42.52 1.26
C THR A 1046 10.06 -42.44 2.46
N GLY A 1047 10.24 -41.46 3.33
CA GLY A 1047 9.47 -41.32 4.57
C GLY A 1047 8.18 -40.54 4.37
N THR A 1048 7.32 -40.55 5.40
CA THR A 1048 6.01 -39.86 5.38
C THR A 1048 5.78 -38.98 6.62
N GLN A 1049 6.75 -38.94 7.55
CA GLN A 1049 6.64 -38.21 8.80
C GLN A 1049 6.79 -36.70 8.58
N ARG A 1050 5.70 -35.96 8.80
CA ARG A 1050 5.64 -34.50 8.69
C ARG A 1050 6.37 -33.82 9.86
N ILE A 1051 7.13 -32.76 9.55
CA ILE A 1051 7.80 -31.87 10.51
C ILE A 1051 7.50 -30.44 10.09
N HIS A 1052 6.92 -29.63 10.98
CA HIS A 1052 6.67 -28.22 10.66
C HIS A 1052 7.98 -27.44 10.42
N LYS A 1053 8.07 -26.77 9.27
CA LYS A 1053 9.20 -25.96 8.82
C LYS A 1053 8.73 -24.93 7.80
N SER A 1054 8.69 -23.67 8.23
CA SER A 1054 8.15 -22.55 7.45
C SER A 1054 8.88 -22.36 6.10
N GLY A 1055 8.14 -21.96 5.06
CA GLY A 1055 8.66 -21.68 3.72
C GLY A 1055 8.93 -22.91 2.84
N ILE A 1056 8.48 -24.10 3.26
CA ILE A 1056 8.63 -25.35 2.52
C ILE A 1056 7.26 -25.88 2.07
N ILE A 1057 7.21 -26.38 0.84
CA ILE A 1057 6.07 -27.14 0.32
C ILE A 1057 6.48 -28.60 0.30
N SER A 1058 5.61 -29.51 0.72
CA SER A 1058 5.84 -30.96 0.58
C SER A 1058 4.58 -31.68 0.14
N GLY A 1059 4.70 -32.98 -0.13
CA GLY A 1059 3.54 -33.80 -0.44
C GLY A 1059 3.77 -35.28 -0.18
N LEU A 1060 2.68 -36.01 0.05
CA LEU A 1060 2.64 -37.46 0.20
C LEU A 1060 1.94 -38.07 -1.00
N LYS A 1061 2.43 -39.20 -1.51
CA LYS A 1061 1.76 -39.97 -2.57
C LYS A 1061 0.42 -40.52 -2.04
N CYS A 1062 -0.68 -40.39 -2.76
CA CYS A 1062 -2.01 -40.74 -2.26
C CYS A 1062 -2.18 -42.22 -1.91
N SER A 1063 -1.42 -43.10 -2.57
CA SER A 1063 -1.37 -44.54 -2.29
C SER A 1063 -0.33 -44.92 -1.24
N ALA A 1064 0.56 -44.01 -0.83
CA ALA A 1064 1.28 -44.14 0.43
C ALA A 1064 0.27 -43.85 1.53
N GLY A 1065 -0.40 -44.91 1.98
CA GLY A 1065 -1.58 -44.79 2.82
C GLY A 1065 -1.35 -43.87 4.01
N ILE A 1066 -2.36 -43.06 4.34
CA ILE A 1066 -2.43 -42.33 5.61
C ILE A 1066 -2.64 -43.40 6.69
N GLY A 1067 -1.57 -44.11 7.01
CA GLY A 1067 -1.49 -44.93 8.20
C GLY A 1067 -1.71 -43.99 9.36
N SER A 1068 -2.70 -44.31 10.19
CA SER A 1068 -2.88 -43.68 11.49
C SER A 1068 -1.55 -43.81 12.23
N SER A 1069 -0.73 -42.76 12.20
CA SER A 1069 0.49 -42.67 12.99
C SER A 1069 0.07 -42.35 14.41
N THR A 1070 -0.50 -43.37 15.05
CA THR A 1070 -0.71 -43.49 16.48
C THR A 1070 0.49 -42.86 17.17
N ILE A 1071 0.25 -41.80 17.93
CA ILE A 1071 1.27 -41.27 18.84
C ILE A 1071 1.58 -42.42 19.80
N VAL A 1072 2.72 -43.07 19.62
CA VAL A 1072 3.20 -44.11 20.54
C VAL A 1072 3.70 -43.41 21.80
N SER A 1073 2.73 -42.99 22.63
CA SER A 1073 2.94 -42.81 24.05
C SER A 1073 3.12 -44.21 24.65
N SER A 1074 4.32 -44.47 25.16
CA SER A 1074 4.67 -45.75 25.76
C SER A 1074 4.10 -45.86 27.17
N THR A 1075 2.86 -46.34 27.30
CA THR A 1075 2.37 -47.09 28.49
C THR A 1075 1.05 -47.81 28.17
N THR A 1076 1.13 -49.03 27.67
CA THR A 1076 -0.03 -49.92 27.56
C THR A 1076 -0.25 -50.72 28.84
N ALA A 1077 -1.43 -50.58 29.43
CA ALA A 1077 -2.07 -51.64 30.21
C ALA A 1077 -3.49 -51.79 29.66
N ALA A 1078 -3.82 -53.00 29.17
CA ALA A 1078 -5.01 -53.23 28.36
C ALA A 1078 -6.22 -53.68 29.18
N VAL A 1079 -7.42 -53.17 28.85
CA VAL A 1079 -8.71 -53.84 29.09
C VAL A 1079 -9.63 -53.58 27.89
N THR A 1080 -10.45 -54.57 27.54
CA THR A 1080 -11.30 -54.63 26.34
C THR A 1080 -12.76 -54.25 26.58
N SER A 1081 -13.39 -53.81 25.49
CA SER A 1081 -14.82 -54.00 25.12
C SER A 1081 -15.97 -53.35 25.92
N ASN A 1082 -16.66 -52.46 25.20
CA ASN A 1082 -18.11 -52.29 25.08
C ASN A 1082 -18.95 -51.66 26.22
N CYS A 1083 -19.57 -50.52 25.89
CA CYS A 1083 -20.94 -50.22 26.31
C CYS A 1083 -21.65 -49.44 25.19
N ASP A 1084 -22.49 -50.11 24.42
CA ASP A 1084 -23.15 -49.60 23.22
C ASP A 1084 -24.51 -48.94 23.51
N SER A 1085 -24.53 -47.61 23.46
CA SER A 1085 -25.70 -46.83 22.98
C SER A 1085 -27.05 -46.97 23.71
N LYS A 1086 -27.10 -47.33 25.01
CA LYS A 1086 -28.35 -47.35 25.79
C LYS A 1086 -28.30 -46.64 27.15
N CYS A 1087 -28.29 -45.30 27.09
CA CYS A 1087 -28.92 -44.42 28.08
C CYS A 1087 -29.54 -43.22 27.33
N LYS A 1088 -30.66 -43.45 26.62
CA LYS A 1088 -31.32 -42.42 25.79
C LYS A 1088 -32.41 -41.68 26.57
N GLY A 1089 -32.35 -40.35 26.60
CA GLY A 1089 -33.40 -39.45 27.12
C GLY A 1089 -33.40 -38.12 26.35
N LYS A 1090 -34.58 -37.51 26.17
CA LYS A 1090 -34.81 -36.29 25.35
C LYS A 1090 -35.04 -35.04 26.21
N TYR A 1091 -34.84 -33.89 25.55
CA TYR A 1091 -35.31 -32.52 25.84
C TYR A 1091 -34.34 -31.55 26.54
N PRO A 1092 -34.07 -30.36 25.95
CA PRO A 1092 -33.38 -29.25 26.58
C PRO A 1092 -34.36 -28.31 27.34
N HIS A 1093 -33.87 -27.69 28.41
CA HIS A 1093 -34.54 -26.75 29.33
C HIS A 1093 -35.54 -27.32 30.35
N GLY A 1094 -35.17 -27.29 31.64
CA GLY A 1094 -36.08 -27.38 32.80
C GLY A 1094 -35.90 -28.62 33.70
N CYS A 1095 -35.54 -28.41 34.98
CA CYS A 1095 -35.59 -29.44 36.03
C CYS A 1095 -37.07 -29.82 36.32
N ASN A 1096 -37.46 -31.03 36.74
CA ASN A 1096 -36.98 -31.85 37.86
C ASN A 1096 -37.44 -33.33 37.62
N ALA A 1097 -37.19 -34.39 38.41
CA ALA A 1097 -36.58 -34.58 39.73
C ALA A 1097 -36.05 -36.04 39.91
N GLY A 1098 -35.68 -36.42 41.14
CA GLY A 1098 -35.78 -37.81 41.63
C GLY A 1098 -34.51 -38.66 41.57
N PHE A 1099 -33.71 -38.56 40.51
CA PHE A 1099 -32.42 -39.26 40.42
C PHE A 1099 -31.39 -38.39 39.71
N GLN A 1100 -30.25 -38.15 40.36
CA GLN A 1100 -29.11 -37.47 39.76
C GLN A 1100 -27.89 -38.39 39.79
N VAL A 1101 -27.38 -38.66 38.58
CA VAL A 1101 -26.12 -39.34 38.27
C VAL A 1101 -26.09 -40.86 38.52
N GLY A 1102 -25.87 -41.61 37.44
CA GLY A 1102 -25.35 -42.97 37.46
C GLY A 1102 -24.06 -43.03 36.64
N TYR A 1103 -23.14 -43.93 37.00
CA TYR A 1103 -21.87 -44.13 36.31
C TYR A 1103 -21.68 -45.59 35.93
N CYS A 1104 -21.02 -45.85 34.80
CA CYS A 1104 -20.58 -47.19 34.43
C CYS A 1104 -19.30 -47.55 35.17
N ASN A 1105 -19.33 -48.64 35.94
CA ASN A 1105 -18.12 -49.21 36.52
C ASN A 1105 -17.28 -49.91 35.43
N ALA A 1106 -15.98 -50.10 35.68
CA ALA A 1106 -15.03 -50.70 34.72
C ALA A 1106 -15.34 -52.16 34.28
N GLY A 1107 -16.39 -52.78 34.83
CA GLY A 1107 -16.94 -54.08 34.42
C GLY A 1107 -18.33 -54.03 33.76
N GLY A 1108 -18.82 -52.85 33.35
CA GLY A 1108 -20.06 -52.70 32.56
C GLY A 1108 -21.39 -52.74 33.32
N GLY A 1109 -21.39 -52.71 34.66
CA GLY A 1109 -22.60 -52.64 35.48
C GLY A 1109 -22.92 -51.23 36.01
N CYS A 1110 -24.22 -50.90 36.12
CA CYS A 1110 -24.73 -49.66 36.73
C CYS A 1110 -25.15 -49.89 38.19
N THR A 1111 -25.00 -48.88 39.06
CA THR A 1111 -25.37 -48.94 40.49
C THR A 1111 -25.87 -47.58 40.99
N TYR A 1112 -26.76 -47.57 41.99
CA TYR A 1112 -27.39 -46.36 42.57
C TYR A 1112 -27.38 -46.42 44.11
N SER A 1113 -27.42 -45.28 44.80
CA SER A 1113 -27.51 -45.18 46.27
C SER A 1113 -28.42 -44.01 46.74
N ILE A 1114 -28.70 -43.92 48.06
CA ILE A 1114 -29.87 -43.23 48.65
C ILE A 1114 -29.44 -42.29 49.80
N THR A 1115 -30.17 -41.19 50.04
CA THR A 1115 -30.12 -40.34 51.26
C THR A 1115 -31.52 -39.78 51.59
N THR A 1116 -31.75 -39.21 52.78
CA THR A 1116 -33.05 -39.26 53.49
C THR A 1116 -33.64 -37.95 54.07
N ASP A 1117 -33.32 -36.76 53.55
CA ASP A 1117 -33.95 -35.48 53.98
C ASP A 1117 -34.45 -34.65 52.76
N PRO A 1118 -35.70 -34.16 52.72
CA PRO A 1118 -36.29 -33.52 51.53
C PRO A 1118 -36.26 -31.97 51.49
N ASN A 1119 -35.52 -31.29 52.37
CA ASN A 1119 -35.39 -29.80 52.34
C ASN A 1119 -33.95 -29.24 52.19
N TRP A 1120 -32.92 -30.07 51.90
CA TRP A 1120 -31.57 -29.67 51.46
C TRP A 1120 -31.14 -30.50 50.17
N CYS A 1121 -30.87 -29.87 49.00
CA CYS A 1121 -30.52 -30.47 47.68
C CYS A 1121 -29.06 -30.27 47.22
N CYS A 1122 -28.15 -31.13 47.67
CA CYS A 1122 -26.74 -31.11 47.29
C CYS A 1122 -26.46 -31.20 45.77
N PHE A 1123 -25.46 -30.43 45.33
CA PHE A 1123 -24.76 -30.47 44.04
C PHE A 1123 -23.25 -30.52 44.35
N LYS A 1124 -22.93 -31.38 45.32
CA LYS A 1124 -21.73 -31.41 46.17
C LYS A 1124 -20.73 -30.25 45.99
N GLY A 1125 -20.90 -29.08 46.59
CA GLY A 1125 -22.01 -28.11 46.54
C GLY A 1125 -23.43 -28.39 47.08
N CYS A 1126 -24.16 -27.26 47.03
CA CYS A 1126 -25.62 -26.96 47.02
C CYS A 1126 -26.48 -27.42 48.18
N ASP A 1127 -27.67 -26.78 48.30
CA ASP A 1127 -28.86 -27.33 48.95
C ASP A 1127 -30.21 -26.74 48.40
N GLN A 1128 -31.39 -26.86 49.08
CA GLN A 1128 -32.67 -27.13 48.36
C GLN A 1128 -33.41 -25.95 47.72
N GLN A 1129 -33.64 -26.13 46.41
CA GLN A 1129 -34.96 -26.30 45.78
C GLN A 1129 -36.24 -26.05 46.64
N SER A 1130 -37.23 -25.49 45.95
CA SER A 1130 -38.68 -25.76 46.12
C SER A 1130 -39.43 -25.05 47.26
N THR A 1131 -40.70 -24.64 47.11
CA THR A 1131 -41.61 -24.53 45.93
C THR A 1131 -42.84 -23.65 46.29
N VAL A 1132 -43.72 -23.42 45.29
CA VAL A 1132 -45.19 -23.21 45.39
C VAL A 1132 -45.76 -21.76 45.32
N THR A 1133 -46.78 -21.62 44.45
CA THR A 1133 -47.84 -20.58 44.33
C THR A 1133 -47.51 -19.12 43.96
N ASN A 1134 -47.54 -18.85 42.64
CA ASN A 1134 -48.68 -18.24 41.89
C ASN A 1134 -49.91 -17.71 42.71
N PRO A 1135 -50.75 -16.79 42.18
CA PRO A 1135 -50.61 -15.92 40.99
C PRO A 1135 -51.15 -14.46 41.18
N LEU A 1136 -51.37 -13.76 40.05
CA LEU A 1136 -52.47 -12.80 39.74
C LEU A 1136 -52.23 -11.28 39.66
N VAL A 1137 -52.65 -10.76 38.48
CA VAL A 1137 -53.22 -9.44 38.14
C VAL A 1137 -52.24 -8.24 38.01
N LEU A 1138 -51.96 -7.68 36.83
CA LEU A 1138 -52.74 -6.94 35.79
C LEU A 1138 -52.94 -5.43 36.09
N THR A 1139 -52.98 -4.63 35.00
CA THR A 1139 -53.44 -3.21 34.86
C THR A 1139 -52.46 -2.01 35.01
N THR A 1140 -51.83 -1.65 33.88
CA THR A 1140 -51.98 -0.37 33.12
C THR A 1140 -52.21 1.01 33.79
N VAL A 1141 -51.29 1.99 33.52
CA VAL A 1141 -51.48 3.34 32.85
C VAL A 1141 -52.40 4.41 33.54
N PRO A 1142 -52.30 5.77 33.37
CA PRO A 1142 -51.38 6.70 32.63
C PRO A 1142 -50.78 7.92 33.44
N ALA A 1143 -50.05 8.79 32.69
CA ALA A 1143 -49.69 10.24 32.79
C ALA A 1143 -50.44 11.19 33.80
N ASP A 1144 -49.97 12.41 34.17
CA ASP A 1144 -49.43 13.54 33.36
C ASP A 1144 -49.00 14.79 34.22
N ALA A 1145 -48.55 15.88 33.57
CA ALA A 1145 -48.60 17.32 33.97
C ALA A 1145 -47.53 18.02 34.87
N SER A 1146 -46.54 18.66 34.21
CA SER A 1146 -46.00 20.06 34.33
C SER A 1146 -46.05 20.93 35.62
N THR A 1147 -44.93 21.58 36.03
CA THR A 1147 -44.63 23.05 35.85
C THR A 1147 -43.34 23.61 36.55
N THR A 1148 -42.45 24.25 35.75
CA THR A 1148 -41.54 25.43 35.96
C THR A 1148 -40.70 25.78 37.23
N VAL A 1149 -39.35 25.74 37.06
CA VAL A 1149 -38.36 26.88 37.13
C VAL A 1149 -37.59 27.31 38.44
N THR A 1150 -36.30 26.90 38.52
CA THR A 1150 -35.07 27.59 39.08
C THR A 1150 -34.93 27.90 40.60
N VAL A 1151 -33.75 28.03 41.25
CA VAL A 1151 -32.31 28.14 40.86
C VAL A 1151 -31.41 27.23 41.73
N ALA A 1152 -30.38 26.64 41.10
CA ALA A 1152 -29.13 26.02 41.62
C ALA A 1152 -28.92 25.65 43.11
N THR A 1153 -28.53 24.39 43.35
CA THR A 1153 -27.44 24.04 44.29
C THR A 1153 -26.74 22.74 43.82
N ILE A 1154 -25.48 22.55 44.21
CA ILE A 1154 -24.56 21.59 43.58
C ILE A 1154 -24.61 20.23 44.28
N SER A 1155 -24.95 19.16 43.56
CA SER A 1155 -24.77 17.77 44.02
C SER A 1155 -24.35 16.87 42.86
N ALA A 1156 -23.04 16.69 42.68
CA ALA A 1156 -22.50 15.72 41.73
C ALA A 1156 -22.58 14.29 42.32
N PRO A 1157 -23.20 13.32 41.63
CA PRO A 1157 -23.03 11.91 41.96
C PRO A 1157 -21.61 11.45 41.62
N CYS A 1158 -21.09 10.47 42.37
CA CYS A 1158 -19.74 9.93 42.24
C CYS A 1158 -19.40 9.54 40.78
N ASP A 1159 -18.34 10.12 40.21
CA ASP A 1159 -18.06 10.13 38.76
C ASP A 1159 -17.42 8.83 38.22
N GLY A 1160 -17.67 7.70 38.88
CA GLY A 1160 -17.17 6.37 38.51
C GLY A 1160 -15.65 6.20 38.59
N LYS A 1161 -14.92 7.15 39.17
CA LYS A 1161 -13.45 7.16 39.17
C LYS A 1161 -12.86 6.94 40.57
N CYS A 1162 -12.50 5.69 40.84
CA CYS A 1162 -11.34 5.44 41.71
C CYS A 1162 -10.07 5.91 40.96
N ARG A 1163 -9.73 7.20 41.09
CA ARG A 1163 -8.49 7.79 40.56
C ARG A 1163 -7.52 8.08 41.68
N GLY A 1164 -6.37 7.40 41.66
CA GLY A 1164 -5.23 7.76 42.50
C GLY A 1164 -4.10 6.73 42.42
N ASN A 1165 -2.92 7.18 41.96
CA ASN A 1165 -1.68 6.57 42.41
C ASN A 1165 -1.50 6.93 43.90
N TYR A 1166 -1.13 5.97 44.73
CA TYR A 1166 -1.12 6.07 46.21
C TYR A 1166 -0.42 7.32 46.77
N PRO A 1167 -0.96 7.87 47.87
CA PRO A 1167 -0.12 8.23 49.01
C PRO A 1167 -0.69 7.83 50.39
N TYR A 1168 0.18 7.29 51.25
CA TYR A 1168 0.00 7.01 52.69
C TYR A 1168 -0.99 5.92 53.14
N GLY A 1169 -0.47 4.69 53.26
CA GLY A 1169 -0.60 3.92 54.51
C GLY A 1169 -1.80 2.99 54.71
N CYS A 1170 -1.77 1.78 54.11
CA CYS A 1170 -2.23 0.53 54.74
C CYS A 1170 -1.65 -0.71 54.05
N ASN A 1171 -1.69 -1.83 54.78
CA ASN A 1171 -0.96 -3.12 54.64
C ASN A 1171 -0.92 -3.82 53.25
N SER A 1172 0.05 -4.73 53.06
CA SER A 1172 0.49 -5.31 51.76
C SER A 1172 -0.32 -6.46 51.15
N ASP A 1173 -1.38 -6.96 51.80
CA ASP A 1173 -1.78 -8.37 51.60
C ASP A 1173 -3.17 -8.63 50.97
N PHE A 1174 -3.78 -7.68 50.22
CA PHE A 1174 -5.07 -7.91 49.52
C PHE A 1174 -5.16 -7.24 48.14
N SER A 1175 -5.83 -7.89 47.18
CA SER A 1175 -5.75 -7.54 45.74
C SER A 1175 -7.07 -7.21 45.02
N THR A 1176 -8.24 -7.24 45.66
CA THR A 1176 -9.52 -6.85 45.02
C THR A 1176 -10.53 -6.20 45.98
N GLY A 1177 -11.33 -5.28 45.44
CA GLY A 1177 -12.54 -4.72 46.04
C GLY A 1177 -13.46 -4.22 44.94
N TYR A 1178 -14.77 -4.16 45.19
CA TYR A 1178 -15.77 -3.78 44.18
C TYR A 1178 -16.89 -2.92 44.77
N CYS A 1179 -17.47 -2.06 43.93
CA CYS A 1179 -18.57 -1.17 44.31
C CYS A 1179 -19.89 -1.93 44.38
N ALA A 1180 -20.61 -1.83 45.49
CA ALA A 1180 -22.01 -2.27 45.56
C ALA A 1180 -22.93 -1.28 44.83
N ALA A 1181 -24.06 -1.77 44.30
CA ALA A 1181 -25.04 -1.00 43.52
C ALA A 1181 -25.71 0.20 44.25
N TRP A 1182 -25.39 0.39 45.53
CA TRP A 1182 -25.90 1.48 46.38
C TRP A 1182 -24.80 2.47 46.82
N GLY A 1183 -23.61 2.42 46.21
CA GLY A 1183 -22.59 3.47 46.34
C GLY A 1183 -21.68 3.40 47.58
N GLY A 1184 -21.44 2.21 48.13
CA GLY A 1184 -20.50 1.99 49.23
C GLY A 1184 -19.55 0.80 48.98
N CYS A 1185 -18.32 0.89 49.49
CA CYS A 1185 -17.34 -0.19 49.49
C CYS A 1185 -17.41 -0.99 50.80
N SER A 1186 -17.19 -2.30 50.76
CA SER A 1186 -17.12 -3.17 51.94
C SER A 1186 -16.25 -4.40 51.67
N TYR A 1187 -15.67 -4.95 52.74
CA TYR A 1187 -14.74 -6.10 52.72
C TYR A 1187 -15.15 -7.11 53.79
N SER A 1188 -14.97 -8.41 53.53
CA SER A 1188 -15.22 -9.49 54.49
C SER A 1188 -14.26 -10.66 54.30
N THR A 1189 -14.03 -11.44 55.36
CA THR A 1189 -13.04 -12.53 55.42
C THR A 1189 -13.69 -13.87 55.81
N MET A 1190 -13.26 -14.98 55.20
CA MET A 1190 -12.70 -16.17 55.88
C MET A 1190 -12.61 -17.44 54.99
N ASN A 1191 -11.40 -18.00 54.92
CA ASN A 1191 -11.03 -19.38 55.23
C ASN A 1191 -12.02 -20.55 54.96
N ASP A 1192 -12.02 -21.15 53.76
CA ASP A 1192 -11.75 -22.59 53.48
C ASP A 1192 -11.81 -22.84 51.94
N PRO A 1193 -10.84 -23.49 51.26
CA PRO A 1193 -10.76 -23.46 49.79
C PRO A 1193 -11.70 -24.36 48.95
N GLN A 1194 -12.68 -25.09 49.51
CA GLN A 1194 -13.35 -26.20 48.79
C GLN A 1194 -14.89 -26.16 48.60
N TRP A 1195 -15.61 -25.11 49.02
CA TRP A 1195 -17.08 -25.04 48.81
C TRP A 1195 -17.56 -23.64 48.40
N CYS A 1196 -18.49 -23.58 47.43
CA CYS A 1196 -19.20 -22.36 47.03
C CYS A 1196 -20.70 -22.48 47.33
N CYS A 1197 -21.25 -21.52 48.07
CA CYS A 1197 -22.69 -21.35 48.27
C CYS A 1197 -23.16 -20.08 47.56
N PHE A 1198 -24.28 -20.14 46.84
CA PHE A 1198 -24.88 -18.98 46.16
C PHE A 1198 -26.33 -18.78 46.60
N LYS A 1199 -26.68 -17.53 46.88
CA LYS A 1199 -28.06 -17.06 47.06
C LYS A 1199 -28.36 -16.10 45.90
N GLY A 1200 -28.96 -16.61 44.83
CA GLY A 1200 -29.20 -15.84 43.62
C GLY A 1200 -30.42 -14.93 43.69
N CYS A 1201 -30.24 -13.66 43.31
CA CYS A 1201 -31.10 -12.94 42.37
C CYS A 1201 -30.15 -12.20 41.40
#